data_AF-A0A917EZI1-F1
#
_entry.id   AF-A0A917EZI1-F1
#
_cell.length_a   1.000
_cell.length_b   1.000
_cell.length_c   1.000
_cell.angle_alpha   90.00
_cell.angle_beta   90.00
_cell.angle_gamma   90.00
#
_symmetry.space_group_name_H-M   'P 1'
#
loop_
_entity.id
_entity.type
_entity.pdbx_description
1 polymer ?
#
loop_
_entity_poly.entity_id
_entity_poly.type
_entity_poly.pdbx_seq_one_letter_code
_entity_poly.pdbx_strand_id
1 'polypeptide(L)'
;MIKRPRKGKSKNKSLVSKQGVFCVLSTLALSSLLATTVSAQDSEFTREGSGPMYFSTYEHQHDKNTYMPEDRFKKNIDWMAENFQPYGYDMIATDGWIEGATLLNKNGYVVSHNDNWMSRPLNMDGSEEEAAGLLINGDFESGGTEGWTIDTDASTGVDANDAYDGLKLYVYDPEPHTAKISQTVEGLEDGNYTVEARVKFPNDVDNYLDGTSSANMKLTDYEDVADGENVPEQVVELNDGLANEYGEARYGLFEVQAEVTNGQLTVEFNVDAAGEHSSFQLDDVKLYKTGEKPEEDGSEEEFQYPSEKYPDGHTWEFWGDYINEQGMDFGIYYNPLWVSPEVVKNPDKYIVKGTEDDPDGPTYVADLIDQGDPDDPTDGDRFNGGQGNERALYWIDVEHPDAEKYVKGYIDFFKEQGADFLRVDFISWYEDGMDPNLGKVGEPHGRDNYETHLKWMSEAAEENDMFLSLVMPHLYNHGELEQKYGDMIRINEDAFGGGWDHISERRQEWQEGWSQWANSFQGFTGFSDISGRSSMILDGDFLKLNTFEGDHSENEKKTTLSLYTLAGSPIAIADQYDTIKENYKYYQNTELIEFNKMGLAGKPIFENAEHYGESNDNRDSQRWVGQLPDGSWAVGLFNREDESQTFNFDFKEELGIGEGQVRDVWTHEDLGLQSDYSVTLEPHDSVFLKVIPSKVDKVFEAEVASYTKDVEFSKETAGHEGFGYLRDIDEEKESVTYAISVPETGVYNLDLKYAAGEASEAVVNVREEESGDVTDAKPVELKSTDGKWKEQGTEVELQEGTNLVKVDYASGNFNLDSLTLGESVDKNSSIVRNGGFSHGFDHWSRSNMVNTSIEDGALKISGEEAFSSDTWQYVVPKTGTYTLTADVKRNGAFEDASLYVENGEDTRTAYIPETEEMAEVSISNVEISEGEVLKIGSLINGQEGASLTLDNVQLHAVEDHNQYFDIVDKNKNKVEITRNSQDAGGLSAYQVKLEDKAEPRKVHAAGQKYKEVDTKNELQTTQETYYYDEENRTVWVNIPNEERKKVQVKF
;
A
#
# COMPACT_ATOMS: atom_id res chain seq x y z
N MET A 1 28.21 76.41 22.99
CA MET A 1 28.06 76.49 24.47
C MET A 1 27.28 75.23 24.84
N ILE A 2 27.71 74.26 25.65
CA ILE A 2 28.55 74.22 26.85
C ILE A 2 29.51 73.01 26.80
N LYS A 3 30.64 73.12 27.51
CA LYS A 3 31.78 72.19 27.60
C LYS A 3 31.45 70.89 28.37
N ARG A 4 31.84 69.72 27.84
CA ARG A 4 32.96 68.80 28.24
C ARG A 4 33.40 68.81 29.74
N PRO A 5 34.17 67.81 30.29
CA PRO A 5 34.56 66.45 29.80
C PRO A 5 34.90 65.32 30.84
N ARG A 6 35.27 64.12 30.33
CA ARG A 6 36.54 63.35 30.60
C ARG A 6 36.69 62.31 31.73
N LYS A 7 37.45 61.25 31.30
CA LYS A 7 38.44 60.35 31.97
C LYS A 7 37.86 59.06 32.57
N GLY A 8 38.45 57.86 32.40
CA GLY A 8 39.70 57.45 31.75
C GLY A 8 40.48 56.41 32.59
N LYS A 9 41.03 55.40 31.90
CA LYS A 9 42.21 54.54 32.22
C LYS A 9 42.10 53.32 33.15
N SER A 10 42.17 52.15 32.49
CA SER A 10 43.33 51.21 32.41
C SER A 10 43.72 50.26 33.57
N LYS A 11 43.93 49.00 33.15
CA LYS A 11 45.08 48.09 33.36
C LYS A 11 44.95 46.89 34.35
N ASN A 12 44.94 45.71 33.72
CA ASN A 12 45.87 44.57 33.84
C ASN A 12 45.82 43.55 35.01
N LYS A 13 45.75 42.28 34.55
CA LYS A 13 46.47 41.06 34.95
C LYS A 13 45.85 40.10 36.00
N SER A 14 45.26 39.02 35.47
CA SER A 14 45.83 37.65 35.38
C SER A 14 45.37 36.54 36.34
N LEU A 15 45.20 35.36 35.71
CA LEU A 15 45.35 33.96 36.13
C LEU A 15 44.10 33.14 36.57
N VAL A 16 43.72 32.20 35.68
CA VAL A 16 43.42 30.74 35.90
C VAL A 16 42.14 30.42 36.70
N SER A 17 41.21 29.53 36.35
CA SER A 17 41.08 28.43 35.37
C SER A 17 39.62 27.98 35.24
N LYS A 18 39.31 27.33 34.09
CA LYS A 18 38.40 26.19 33.85
C LYS A 18 36.86 26.39 33.83
N GLN A 19 36.33 25.97 32.67
CA GLN A 19 35.08 25.25 32.38
C GLN A 19 33.73 26.00 32.37
N GLY A 20 32.95 25.75 31.31
CA GLY A 20 31.48 25.81 31.33
C GLY A 20 30.79 26.78 30.37
N VAL A 21 30.77 26.44 29.07
CA VAL A 21 29.59 26.32 28.16
C VAL A 21 28.34 27.21 28.41
N PHE A 22 27.94 27.87 27.32
CA PHE A 22 26.63 28.39 26.86
C PHE A 22 25.90 29.51 27.64
N CYS A 23 25.66 30.64 26.93
CA CYS A 23 24.34 31.02 26.41
C CYS A 23 24.40 32.38 25.70
N VAL A 24 23.43 32.56 24.79
CA VAL A 24 22.93 33.81 24.19
C VAL A 24 23.70 34.34 22.98
N LEU A 25 23.10 34.13 21.80
CA LEU A 25 23.06 35.17 20.77
C LEU A 25 21.74 35.05 20.00
N SER A 26 20.78 35.84 20.45
CA SER A 26 19.58 36.18 19.71
C SER A 26 19.83 37.37 18.79
N THR A 27 19.09 37.37 17.69
CA THR A 27 18.75 38.48 16.77
C THR A 27 19.79 38.95 15.74
N LEU A 28 19.60 38.46 14.52
CA LEU A 28 19.48 39.31 13.33
C LEU A 28 18.68 38.55 12.25
N ALA A 29 17.36 38.70 12.32
CA ALA A 29 16.45 38.43 11.22
C ALA A 29 16.53 39.60 10.24
N LEU A 30 16.88 39.31 9.00
CA LEU A 30 16.57 40.15 7.85
C LEU A 30 16.10 39.22 6.73
N SER A 31 14.80 39.32 6.45
CA SER A 31 14.03 38.75 5.35
C SER A 31 14.82 38.39 4.08
N SER A 32 15.02 37.09 3.89
CA SER A 32 14.92 36.42 2.59
C SER A 32 13.84 35.35 2.78
N LEU A 33 12.79 35.38 1.97
CA LEU A 33 11.99 34.18 1.70
C LEU A 33 12.98 33.20 1.08
N LEU A 34 13.58 32.35 1.91
CA LEU A 34 14.17 31.11 1.45
C LEU A 34 12.96 30.22 1.20
N ALA A 35 12.69 29.91 -0.07
CA ALA A 35 11.97 28.69 -0.36
C ALA A 35 12.80 27.59 0.30
N THR A 36 12.29 27.01 1.39
CA THR A 36 12.89 25.81 1.94
C THR A 36 12.52 24.71 0.96
N THR A 37 13.49 24.23 0.18
CA THR A 37 13.32 22.99 -0.56
C THR A 37 12.81 21.93 0.44
N VAL A 38 11.63 21.38 0.13
CA VAL A 38 10.92 20.42 0.97
C VAL A 38 11.43 19.03 0.59
N SER A 39 11.84 18.27 1.60
CA SER A 39 12.05 16.83 1.48
C SER A 39 10.84 16.10 2.05
N ALA A 40 10.52 14.94 1.49
CA ALA A 40 9.54 14.06 2.09
C ALA A 40 9.94 13.67 3.53
N GLN A 41 8.97 13.26 4.33
CA GLN A 41 9.23 12.63 5.62
C GLN A 41 10.06 11.36 5.43
N ASP A 42 11.05 11.16 6.29
CA ASP A 42 11.90 9.96 6.29
C ASP A 42 11.34 8.94 7.27
N SER A 43 10.55 7.99 6.77
CA SER A 43 9.98 6.87 7.54
C SER A 43 10.40 5.54 6.89
N GLU A 44 10.18 4.42 7.57
CA GLU A 44 10.41 3.10 6.94
C GLU A 44 9.52 2.89 5.72
N PHE A 45 8.28 3.39 5.77
CA PHE A 45 7.31 3.30 4.69
C PHE A 45 7.73 4.09 3.45
N THR A 46 8.16 5.35 3.61
CA THR A 46 8.60 6.14 2.46
C THR A 46 9.90 5.60 1.89
N ARG A 47 10.77 4.95 2.68
CA ARG A 47 11.96 4.24 2.18
C ARG A 47 11.59 3.05 1.30
N GLU A 48 10.53 2.31 1.62
CA GLU A 48 10.00 1.24 0.75
C GLU A 48 9.39 1.80 -0.56
N GLY A 49 8.75 2.97 -0.50
CA GLY A 49 8.31 3.73 -1.67
C GLY A 49 7.10 3.17 -2.42
N SER A 50 6.69 1.92 -2.19
CA SER A 50 5.37 1.40 -2.55
C SER A 50 4.40 1.51 -1.38
N GLY A 51 3.11 1.64 -1.67
CA GLY A 51 2.06 1.66 -0.65
C GLY A 51 1.67 0.27 -0.13
N PRO A 52 1.04 0.22 1.05
CA PRO A 52 0.64 -1.05 1.68
C PRO A 52 -0.46 -1.77 0.88
N MET A 53 -0.55 -3.09 1.07
CA MET A 53 -1.60 -3.93 0.50
C MET A 53 -2.58 -4.33 1.60
N TYR A 54 -3.83 -3.87 1.52
CA TYR A 54 -4.76 -3.98 2.66
C TYR A 54 -6.22 -4.05 2.24
N PHE A 55 -7.08 -4.46 3.18
CA PHE A 55 -8.54 -4.36 3.04
C PHE A 55 -9.09 -3.12 3.74
N SER A 56 -10.03 -2.43 3.10
CA SER A 56 -10.80 -1.32 3.68
C SER A 56 -12.30 -1.66 3.76
N THR A 57 -12.96 -1.19 4.81
CA THR A 57 -14.42 -1.35 4.98
C THR A 57 -15.26 -0.49 4.00
N TYR A 58 -14.62 0.39 3.23
CA TYR A 58 -15.24 1.45 2.40
C TYR A 58 -16.47 1.03 1.59
N GLU A 59 -16.44 -0.10 0.87
CA GLU A 59 -17.55 -0.49 -0.04
C GLU A 59 -18.88 -0.52 0.70
N HIS A 60 -18.93 -1.16 1.87
CA HIS A 60 -20.16 -1.26 2.63
C HIS A 60 -20.66 0.12 3.03
N GLN A 61 -19.76 0.94 3.58
CA GLN A 61 -20.13 2.23 4.15
C GLN A 61 -20.60 3.18 3.07
N HIS A 62 -19.93 3.23 1.93
CA HIS A 62 -20.38 3.99 0.77
C HIS A 62 -21.72 3.49 0.22
N ASP A 63 -21.84 2.18 -0.07
CA ASP A 63 -23.00 1.64 -0.78
C ASP A 63 -24.26 1.61 0.09
N LYS A 64 -24.10 1.54 1.42
CA LYS A 64 -25.20 1.56 2.40
C LYS A 64 -25.37 2.91 3.09
N ASN A 65 -24.42 3.83 2.91
CA ASN A 65 -24.36 5.11 3.59
C ASN A 65 -24.52 4.98 5.12
N THR A 66 -23.73 4.07 5.72
CA THR A 66 -23.82 3.72 7.15
C THR A 66 -22.48 3.21 7.67
N TYR A 67 -22.32 3.11 8.99
CA TYR A 67 -21.12 2.55 9.63
C TYR A 67 -20.95 1.06 9.27
N MET A 68 -19.77 0.47 9.49
CA MET A 68 -19.56 -0.96 9.29
C MET A 68 -20.21 -1.79 10.42
N PRO A 69 -21.17 -2.71 10.14
CA PRO A 69 -21.71 -3.63 11.13
C PRO A 69 -20.64 -4.60 11.62
N GLU A 70 -20.65 -4.86 12.92
CA GLU A 70 -19.61 -5.64 13.60
C GLU A 70 -19.48 -7.08 13.07
N ASP A 71 -20.62 -7.76 12.84
CA ASP A 71 -20.63 -9.12 12.31
C ASP A 71 -20.06 -9.21 10.89
N ARG A 72 -20.28 -8.17 10.10
CA ARG A 72 -19.75 -8.05 8.75
C ARG A 72 -18.26 -7.76 8.78
N PHE A 73 -17.81 -6.89 9.68
CA PHE A 73 -16.38 -6.62 9.89
C PHE A 73 -15.63 -7.91 10.21
N LYS A 74 -16.13 -8.71 11.16
CA LYS A 74 -15.56 -10.02 11.50
C LYS A 74 -15.43 -10.94 10.28
N LYS A 75 -16.51 -11.07 9.49
CA LYS A 75 -16.53 -11.95 8.31
C LYS A 75 -15.51 -11.53 7.27
N ASN A 76 -15.32 -10.22 7.07
CA ASN A 76 -14.27 -9.72 6.19
C ASN A 76 -12.88 -10.03 6.74
N ILE A 77 -12.61 -9.80 8.03
CA ILE A 77 -11.31 -10.12 8.65
C ILE A 77 -10.97 -11.59 8.47
N ASP A 78 -11.89 -12.49 8.87
CA ASP A 78 -11.69 -13.94 8.78
C ASP A 78 -11.42 -14.37 7.33
N TRP A 79 -12.16 -13.77 6.38
CA TRP A 79 -12.03 -14.10 4.97
C TRP A 79 -10.71 -13.58 4.37
N MET A 80 -10.28 -12.36 4.73
CA MET A 80 -9.00 -11.80 4.31
C MET A 80 -7.82 -12.59 4.89
N ALA A 81 -7.89 -12.97 6.17
CA ALA A 81 -6.89 -13.82 6.81
C ALA A 81 -6.74 -15.17 6.09
N GLU A 82 -7.85 -15.80 5.72
CA GLU A 82 -7.83 -17.09 5.01
C GLU A 82 -7.34 -16.97 3.55
N ASN A 83 -7.75 -15.91 2.83
CA ASN A 83 -7.62 -15.87 1.36
C ASN A 83 -6.53 -14.92 0.85
N PHE A 84 -6.04 -14.00 1.67
CA PHE A 84 -5.20 -12.88 1.23
C PHE A 84 -3.95 -12.65 2.07
N GLN A 85 -3.99 -12.95 3.37
CA GLN A 85 -2.80 -12.89 4.22
C GLN A 85 -1.62 -13.75 3.71
N PRO A 86 -1.82 -14.98 3.17
CA PRO A 86 -0.73 -15.75 2.55
C PRO A 86 -0.09 -15.11 1.31
N TYR A 87 -0.78 -14.15 0.69
CA TYR A 87 -0.30 -13.38 -0.44
C TYR A 87 0.40 -12.08 0.00
N GLY A 88 0.39 -11.75 1.30
CA GLY A 88 1.01 -10.54 1.85
C GLY A 88 0.08 -9.33 1.89
N TYR A 89 -1.24 -9.54 1.80
CA TYR A 89 -2.20 -8.53 2.22
C TYR A 89 -2.41 -8.70 3.72
N ASP A 90 -1.65 -7.96 4.50
CA ASP A 90 -1.49 -8.17 5.93
C ASP A 90 -2.14 -7.08 6.76
N MET A 91 -2.85 -6.11 6.18
CA MET A 91 -3.55 -5.08 6.97
C MET A 91 -5.07 -5.04 6.75
N ILE A 92 -5.81 -4.80 7.82
CA ILE A 92 -7.25 -4.50 7.82
C ILE A 92 -7.45 -3.07 8.32
N ALA A 93 -8.08 -2.21 7.52
CA ALA A 93 -8.39 -0.84 7.89
C ALA A 93 -9.90 -0.58 7.93
N THR A 94 -10.36 0.18 8.93
CA THR A 94 -11.71 0.78 8.89
C THR A 94 -11.72 2.03 8.03
N ASP A 95 -12.91 2.48 7.65
CA ASP A 95 -13.15 3.77 6.97
C ASP A 95 -14.19 4.64 7.73
N GLY A 96 -14.66 5.75 7.13
CA GLY A 96 -15.53 6.78 7.72
C GLY A 96 -16.94 6.37 8.20
N TRP A 97 -17.92 7.28 8.18
CA TRP A 97 -19.23 7.11 8.84
C TRP A 97 -19.13 6.91 10.37
N ILE A 98 -18.23 7.68 10.99
CA ILE A 98 -17.86 7.58 12.41
C ILE A 98 -18.76 8.42 13.33
N GLU A 99 -19.73 9.16 12.78
CA GLU A 99 -20.56 10.10 13.53
C GLU A 99 -21.46 9.42 14.58
N GLY A 100 -21.67 8.11 14.46
CA GLY A 100 -22.36 7.28 15.44
C GLY A 100 -21.46 6.77 16.58
N ALA A 101 -20.20 7.18 16.64
CA ALA A 101 -19.25 6.81 17.69
C ALA A 101 -19.16 7.93 18.73
N THR A 102 -20.07 7.91 19.70
CA THR A 102 -20.18 8.93 20.75
C THR A 102 -19.67 8.47 22.11
N LEU A 103 -19.35 7.19 22.26
CA LEU A 103 -18.77 6.64 23.48
C LEU A 103 -17.27 6.98 23.58
N LEU A 104 -16.91 7.75 24.62
CA LEU A 104 -15.57 8.29 24.82
C LEU A 104 -14.90 7.74 26.08
N ASN A 105 -13.59 7.51 26.03
CA ASN A 105 -12.80 7.28 27.24
C ASN A 105 -12.67 8.57 28.07
N LYS A 106 -12.03 8.48 29.24
CA LYS A 106 -11.83 9.62 30.15
C LYS A 106 -11.08 10.83 29.56
N ASN A 107 -10.36 10.64 28.45
CA ASN A 107 -9.60 11.68 27.78
C ASN A 107 -10.36 12.31 26.60
N GLY A 108 -11.61 11.89 26.35
CA GLY A 108 -12.43 12.36 25.24
C GLY A 108 -12.21 11.61 23.92
N TYR A 109 -11.50 10.47 23.94
CA TYR A 109 -11.21 9.70 22.73
C TYR A 109 -12.29 8.64 22.49
N VAL A 110 -12.82 8.60 21.27
CA VAL A 110 -13.75 7.57 20.77
C VAL A 110 -13.14 6.18 20.90
N VAL A 111 -13.87 5.25 21.50
CA VAL A 111 -13.34 3.92 21.86
C VAL A 111 -13.71 2.78 20.89
N SER A 112 -14.59 3.02 19.91
CA SER A 112 -15.00 2.03 18.91
C SER A 112 -15.44 2.73 17.61
N HIS A 113 -15.55 1.97 16.51
CA HIS A 113 -16.03 2.51 15.22
C HIS A 113 -17.47 3.02 15.30
N ASN A 114 -18.29 2.40 16.16
CA ASN A 114 -19.67 2.79 16.39
C ASN A 114 -20.11 2.37 17.80
N ASP A 115 -21.06 3.09 18.39
CA ASP A 115 -21.58 2.78 19.72
C ASP A 115 -22.29 1.42 19.79
N ASN A 116 -22.78 0.90 18.66
CA ASN A 116 -23.42 -0.42 18.60
C ASN A 116 -22.45 -1.57 18.85
N TRP A 117 -21.16 -1.41 18.53
CA TRP A 117 -20.12 -2.42 18.85
C TRP A 117 -19.91 -2.54 20.36
N MET A 118 -20.23 -1.49 21.12
CA MET A 118 -20.12 -1.48 22.57
C MET A 118 -21.42 -1.91 23.25
N SER A 119 -22.56 -1.38 22.80
CA SER A 119 -23.85 -1.60 23.45
C SER A 119 -24.51 -2.92 23.08
N ARG A 120 -24.16 -3.49 21.92
CA ARG A 120 -24.71 -4.74 21.37
C ARG A 120 -23.59 -5.58 20.74
N PRO A 121 -22.53 -5.93 21.49
CA PRO A 121 -21.36 -6.62 20.96
C PRO A 121 -21.73 -8.00 20.42
N LEU A 122 -21.06 -8.42 19.35
CA LEU A 122 -21.21 -9.76 18.79
C LEU A 122 -20.77 -10.84 19.78
N ASN A 123 -21.55 -11.91 19.90
CA ASN A 123 -21.17 -13.05 20.72
C ASN A 123 -20.10 -13.93 20.02
N MET A 124 -18.87 -13.89 20.54
CA MET A 124 -17.70 -14.55 19.94
C MET A 124 -17.47 -16.00 20.43
N ASP A 125 -18.20 -16.47 21.44
CA ASP A 125 -17.96 -17.79 22.05
C ASP A 125 -18.56 -18.97 21.25
N GLY A 126 -19.18 -18.69 20.11
CA GLY A 126 -19.82 -19.68 19.24
C GLY A 126 -21.14 -20.22 19.79
N SER A 127 -21.67 -19.66 20.87
CA SER A 127 -23.08 -19.84 21.21
C SER A 127 -23.92 -19.00 20.27
N GLU A 128 -24.90 -19.65 19.61
CA GLU A 128 -25.93 -18.97 18.82
C GLU A 128 -26.78 -18.13 19.79
N GLU A 129 -26.33 -16.92 20.11
CA GLU A 129 -27.23 -15.81 20.29
C GLU A 129 -27.21 -15.01 18.98
N GLU A 130 -27.93 -15.52 17.97
CA GLU A 130 -28.78 -14.59 17.21
C GLU A 130 -29.55 -13.76 18.24
N ALA A 131 -29.88 -12.50 17.96
CA ALA A 131 -30.59 -11.60 18.87
C ALA A 131 -31.99 -12.14 19.24
N ALA A 132 -32.02 -13.23 20.00
CA ALA A 132 -33.15 -14.07 20.28
C ALA A 132 -34.05 -13.27 21.20
N GLY A 133 -35.26 -13.03 20.74
CA GLY A 133 -36.23 -12.21 21.42
C GLY A 133 -36.05 -10.70 21.25
N LEU A 134 -35.21 -10.21 20.33
CA LEU A 134 -35.07 -8.79 20.03
C LEU A 134 -35.52 -8.44 18.61
N LEU A 135 -36.04 -7.22 18.48
CA LEU A 135 -36.29 -6.62 17.17
C LEU A 135 -34.96 -6.12 16.58
N ILE A 136 -34.69 -6.46 15.32
CA ILE A 136 -33.54 -6.03 14.54
C ILE A 136 -33.91 -4.72 13.84
N ASN A 137 -33.10 -3.68 14.01
CA ASN A 137 -33.22 -2.42 13.28
C ASN A 137 -34.65 -1.83 13.31
N GLY A 138 -35.28 -1.80 14.49
CA GLY A 138 -36.63 -1.27 14.65
C GLY A 138 -36.71 0.26 14.61
N ASP A 139 -35.60 0.89 14.91
CA ASP A 139 -35.35 2.33 14.83
C ASP A 139 -34.88 2.77 13.44
N PHE A 140 -34.50 1.85 12.54
CA PHE A 140 -34.01 2.13 11.18
C PHE A 140 -32.69 2.92 11.12
N GLU A 141 -32.00 3.07 12.25
CA GLU A 141 -30.71 3.77 12.33
C GLU A 141 -29.57 3.01 11.63
N SER A 142 -29.78 1.76 11.19
CA SER A 142 -28.80 1.06 10.34
C SER A 142 -28.68 1.68 8.93
N GLY A 143 -29.60 2.56 8.53
CA GLY A 143 -29.65 3.12 7.18
C GLY A 143 -30.32 2.21 6.14
N GLY A 144 -30.71 1.00 6.53
CA GLY A 144 -31.38 0.03 5.67
C GLY A 144 -32.60 -0.58 6.33
N THR A 145 -33.15 -1.60 5.69
CA THR A 145 -34.34 -2.33 6.16
C THR A 145 -33.94 -3.72 6.66
N GLU A 146 -32.72 -3.88 7.16
CA GLU A 146 -32.21 -5.18 7.64
C GLU A 146 -33.16 -5.75 8.71
N GLY A 147 -33.44 -7.05 8.63
CA GLY A 147 -34.42 -7.71 9.51
C GLY A 147 -35.89 -7.49 9.11
N TRP A 148 -36.21 -6.54 8.22
CA TRP A 148 -37.57 -6.26 7.80
C TRP A 148 -37.86 -6.78 6.38
N THR A 149 -38.98 -7.49 6.24
CA THR A 149 -39.57 -7.86 4.95
C THR A 149 -40.57 -6.80 4.53
N ILE A 150 -40.38 -6.24 3.33
CA ILE A 150 -41.25 -5.20 2.76
C ILE A 150 -41.84 -5.71 1.44
N ASP A 151 -43.17 -5.83 1.39
CA ASP A 151 -43.94 -6.26 0.21
C ASP A 151 -44.79 -5.09 -0.29
N THR A 152 -44.32 -4.43 -1.35
CA THR A 152 -44.98 -3.30 -2.01
C THR A 152 -44.44 -3.07 -3.42
N ASP A 153 -45.26 -2.48 -4.29
CA ASP A 153 -44.85 -1.95 -5.59
C ASP A 153 -44.42 -0.47 -5.51
N ALA A 154 -44.59 0.18 -4.35
CA ALA A 154 -44.26 1.58 -4.09
C ALA A 154 -42.75 1.79 -3.87
N SER A 155 -42.30 3.04 -3.97
CA SER A 155 -40.91 3.38 -3.62
C SER A 155 -40.70 3.29 -2.11
N THR A 156 -39.62 2.64 -1.70
CA THR A 156 -39.27 2.49 -0.28
C THR A 156 -37.81 2.84 -0.05
N GLY A 157 -37.47 3.18 1.19
CA GLY A 157 -36.11 3.51 1.59
C GLY A 157 -36.08 3.98 3.04
N VAL A 158 -34.88 4.23 3.54
CA VAL A 158 -34.67 4.80 4.87
C VAL A 158 -34.04 6.17 4.70
N ASP A 159 -34.60 7.20 5.34
CA ASP A 159 -34.04 8.56 5.30
C ASP A 159 -34.36 9.40 6.56
N ALA A 160 -33.61 10.49 6.74
CA ALA A 160 -33.80 11.42 7.85
C ALA A 160 -34.89 12.49 7.61
N ASN A 161 -35.47 12.55 6.41
CA ASN A 161 -36.32 13.67 6.00
C ASN A 161 -37.64 13.68 6.77
N ASP A 162 -37.81 14.58 7.75
CA ASP A 162 -39.05 14.61 8.57
C ASP A 162 -39.25 13.29 9.35
N ALA A 163 -38.13 12.66 9.77
CA ALA A 163 -38.09 11.52 10.70
C ALA A 163 -38.60 11.90 12.11
N TYR A 164 -38.97 10.92 12.94
CA TYR A 164 -39.31 11.18 14.34
C TYR A 164 -38.03 11.39 15.15
N ASP A 165 -37.07 10.49 14.96
CA ASP A 165 -35.69 10.58 15.44
C ASP A 165 -34.79 9.98 14.36
N GLY A 166 -33.55 10.46 14.23
CA GLY A 166 -32.56 9.99 13.24
C GLY A 166 -33.12 9.64 11.84
N LEU A 167 -33.25 8.34 11.55
CA LEU A 167 -33.68 7.74 10.30
C LEU A 167 -35.02 7.00 10.46
N LYS A 168 -35.80 6.96 9.38
CA LYS A 168 -37.07 6.19 9.36
C LYS A 168 -37.26 5.45 8.04
N LEU A 169 -38.01 4.37 8.09
CA LEU A 169 -38.53 3.73 6.89
C LEU A 169 -39.65 4.57 6.26
N TYR A 170 -39.55 4.85 4.97
CA TYR A 170 -40.65 5.41 4.18
C TYR A 170 -41.17 4.43 3.13
N VAL A 171 -42.47 4.52 2.85
CA VAL A 171 -43.13 3.99 1.67
C VAL A 171 -43.83 5.16 0.99
N TYR A 172 -43.58 5.38 -0.30
CA TYR A 172 -44.13 6.49 -1.06
C TYR A 172 -44.49 6.09 -2.49
N ASP A 173 -45.65 6.54 -2.96
CA ASP A 173 -46.02 6.44 -4.37
C ASP A 173 -46.91 7.63 -4.80
N PRO A 174 -46.71 8.19 -6.01
CA PRO A 174 -47.65 9.17 -6.58
C PRO A 174 -49.06 8.62 -6.82
N GLU A 175 -49.24 7.32 -6.99
CA GLU A 175 -50.53 6.65 -7.20
C GLU A 175 -50.96 5.84 -5.94
N PRO A 176 -52.25 5.47 -5.83
CA PRO A 176 -52.72 4.59 -4.75
C PRO A 176 -51.94 3.27 -4.70
N HIS A 177 -51.51 2.87 -3.51
CA HIS A 177 -50.64 1.72 -3.31
C HIS A 177 -50.94 0.98 -2.00
N THR A 178 -50.41 -0.23 -1.90
CA THR A 178 -50.45 -1.03 -0.67
C THR A 178 -49.05 -1.40 -0.25
N ALA A 179 -48.80 -1.50 1.05
CA ALA A 179 -47.55 -2.02 1.57
C ALA A 179 -47.78 -2.92 2.78
N LYS A 180 -46.93 -3.95 2.89
CA LYS A 180 -46.82 -4.80 4.06
C LYS A 180 -45.37 -4.81 4.52
N ILE A 181 -45.13 -4.39 5.76
CA ILE A 181 -43.81 -4.33 6.38
C ILE A 181 -43.84 -5.26 7.59
N SER A 182 -42.94 -6.23 7.67
CA SER A 182 -42.99 -7.21 8.76
C SER A 182 -41.64 -7.74 9.19
N GLN A 183 -41.53 -8.09 10.46
CA GLN A 183 -40.39 -8.78 11.03
C GLN A 183 -40.86 -9.87 12.00
N THR A 184 -40.31 -11.07 11.86
CA THR A 184 -40.53 -12.16 12.82
C THR A 184 -39.36 -12.21 13.79
N VAL A 185 -39.67 -12.07 15.07
CA VAL A 185 -38.73 -12.19 16.17
C VAL A 185 -38.87 -13.60 16.75
N GLU A 186 -37.80 -14.38 16.71
CA GLU A 186 -37.75 -15.74 17.26
C GLU A 186 -36.94 -15.76 18.56
N GLY A 187 -37.14 -16.79 19.40
CA GLY A 187 -36.42 -16.96 20.66
C GLY A 187 -36.98 -16.17 21.85
N LEU A 188 -38.23 -15.72 21.79
CA LEU A 188 -38.92 -15.04 22.89
C LEU A 188 -39.24 -16.02 24.04
N GLU A 189 -39.15 -15.58 25.28
CA GLU A 189 -39.69 -16.35 26.41
C GLU A 189 -41.23 -16.30 26.42
N ASP A 190 -41.88 -17.29 27.03
CA ASP A 190 -43.32 -17.21 27.29
C ASP A 190 -43.65 -15.96 28.14
N GLY A 191 -44.57 -15.13 27.66
CA GLY A 191 -44.92 -13.89 28.34
C GLY A 191 -45.75 -12.92 27.52
N ASN A 192 -46.29 -11.89 28.16
CA ASN A 192 -46.96 -10.80 27.45
C ASN A 192 -45.91 -9.81 26.95
N TYR A 193 -45.97 -9.45 25.68
CA TYR A 193 -45.08 -8.49 25.03
C TYR A 193 -45.85 -7.29 24.55
N THR A 194 -45.17 -6.15 24.51
CA THR A 194 -45.65 -4.88 23.99
C THR A 194 -44.79 -4.48 22.81
N VAL A 195 -45.44 -4.11 21.71
CA VAL A 195 -44.82 -3.47 20.56
C VAL A 195 -45.29 -2.02 20.50
N GLU A 196 -44.33 -1.11 20.48
CA GLU A 196 -44.55 0.32 20.25
C GLU A 196 -43.95 0.74 18.93
N ALA A 197 -44.59 1.68 18.23
CA ALA A 197 -44.07 2.23 16.98
C ALA A 197 -44.50 3.69 16.77
N ARG A 198 -43.64 4.47 16.13
CA ARG A 198 -43.92 5.84 15.67
C ARG A 198 -44.30 5.80 14.20
N VAL A 199 -45.46 6.35 13.88
CA VAL A 199 -45.99 6.35 12.50
C VAL A 199 -46.48 7.72 12.08
N LYS A 200 -46.17 8.13 10.84
CA LYS A 200 -46.65 9.36 10.22
C LYS A 200 -47.13 9.11 8.79
N PHE A 201 -48.11 9.90 8.34
CA PHE A 201 -48.64 9.85 6.97
C PHE A 201 -48.54 11.22 6.27
N PRO A 202 -47.35 11.62 5.79
CA PRO A 202 -47.20 12.88 5.06
C PRO A 202 -48.09 12.90 3.81
N ASN A 203 -48.67 14.07 3.51
CA ASN A 203 -49.46 14.35 2.30
C ASN A 203 -50.82 13.64 2.16
N ASP A 204 -51.10 12.59 2.94
CA ASP A 204 -52.34 11.80 2.81
C ASP A 204 -53.13 11.64 4.12
N VAL A 205 -52.72 12.33 5.20
CA VAL A 205 -53.32 12.19 6.54
C VAL A 205 -54.85 12.39 6.56
N ASP A 206 -55.39 13.27 5.72
CA ASP A 206 -56.84 13.51 5.64
C ASP A 206 -57.63 12.27 5.20
N ASN A 207 -57.07 11.48 4.26
CA ASN A 207 -57.71 10.24 3.77
C ASN A 207 -57.64 9.12 4.82
N TYR A 208 -56.62 9.08 5.66
CA TYR A 208 -56.57 8.15 6.81
C TYR A 208 -57.56 8.57 7.92
N LEU A 209 -57.71 9.87 8.18
CA LEU A 209 -58.64 10.39 9.18
C LEU A 209 -60.12 10.24 8.78
N ASP A 210 -60.44 10.32 7.48
CA ASP A 210 -61.80 10.15 6.97
C ASP A 210 -62.16 8.69 6.61
N GLY A 211 -61.16 7.79 6.65
CA GLY A 211 -61.28 6.35 6.42
C GLY A 211 -61.28 5.94 4.95
N THR A 212 -60.83 6.81 4.05
CA THR A 212 -60.60 6.51 2.63
C THR A 212 -59.32 5.70 2.41
N SER A 213 -58.25 6.04 3.14
CA SER A 213 -57.04 5.21 3.30
C SER A 213 -57.12 4.45 4.64
N SER A 214 -56.39 3.34 4.77
CA SER A 214 -56.33 2.58 6.02
C SER A 214 -54.94 2.04 6.31
N ALA A 215 -54.56 2.00 7.59
CA ALA A 215 -53.32 1.38 8.01
C ALA A 215 -53.47 0.77 9.40
N ASN A 216 -52.82 -0.37 9.63
CA ASN A 216 -52.82 -1.06 10.92
C ASN A 216 -51.44 -1.61 11.28
N MET A 217 -51.18 -1.71 12.58
CA MET A 217 -50.11 -2.53 13.14
C MET A 217 -50.73 -3.80 13.73
N LYS A 218 -50.12 -4.94 13.43
CA LYS A 218 -50.63 -6.27 13.70
C LYS A 218 -49.53 -7.15 14.29
N LEU A 219 -49.87 -7.90 15.33
CA LEU A 219 -49.05 -8.99 15.86
C LEU A 219 -49.65 -10.33 15.46
N THR A 220 -48.81 -11.24 14.96
CA THR A 220 -49.18 -12.64 14.61
C THR A 220 -48.12 -13.63 15.10
N ASP A 221 -48.39 -14.91 14.88
CA ASP A 221 -47.45 -16.03 15.11
C ASP A 221 -46.92 -16.16 16.53
N TYR A 222 -47.65 -15.69 17.53
CA TYR A 222 -47.24 -15.72 18.95
C TYR A 222 -47.81 -16.90 19.75
N GLU A 223 -48.66 -17.73 19.16
CA GLU A 223 -49.17 -18.95 19.78
C GLU A 223 -49.32 -20.11 18.79
N ASP A 224 -49.16 -21.33 19.29
CA ASP A 224 -49.40 -22.55 18.53
C ASP A 224 -50.91 -22.81 18.41
N VAL A 225 -51.45 -22.68 17.20
CA VAL A 225 -52.85 -23.05 16.92
C VAL A 225 -52.98 -24.49 16.42
N ALA A 226 -54.07 -25.16 16.81
CA ALA A 226 -54.37 -26.50 16.33
C ALA A 226 -54.70 -26.50 14.82
N ASP A 227 -54.32 -27.56 14.10
CA ASP A 227 -54.57 -27.75 12.67
C ASP A 227 -56.00 -27.35 12.25
N GLY A 228 -56.12 -26.24 11.50
CA GLY A 228 -57.39 -25.73 10.95
C GLY A 228 -58.09 -24.63 11.74
N GLU A 229 -57.49 -24.12 12.82
CA GLU A 229 -57.92 -22.88 13.49
C GLU A 229 -57.11 -21.67 13.01
N ASN A 230 -57.71 -20.47 13.03
CA ASN A 230 -57.03 -19.24 12.62
C ASN A 230 -56.05 -18.82 13.73
N VAL A 231 -54.83 -18.44 13.35
CA VAL A 231 -53.86 -17.76 14.23
C VAL A 231 -54.54 -16.53 14.83
N PRO A 232 -54.58 -16.32 16.16
CA PRO A 232 -55.11 -15.08 16.69
C PRO A 232 -54.18 -13.92 16.35
N GLU A 233 -54.79 -12.78 16.12
CA GLU A 233 -54.12 -11.58 15.64
C GLU A 233 -54.49 -10.45 16.59
N GLN A 234 -53.49 -9.67 17.02
CA GLN A 234 -53.73 -8.42 17.77
C GLN A 234 -53.53 -7.28 16.78
N VAL A 235 -54.53 -6.41 16.65
CA VAL A 235 -54.53 -5.34 15.64
C VAL A 235 -54.82 -4.01 16.31
N VAL A 236 -54.01 -3.00 15.99
CA VAL A 236 -54.27 -1.60 16.30
C VAL A 236 -54.35 -0.81 14.99
N GLU A 237 -55.44 -0.08 14.81
CA GLU A 237 -55.62 0.82 13.66
C GLU A 237 -54.79 2.09 13.88
N LEU A 238 -54.02 2.49 12.87
CA LEU A 238 -53.07 3.60 12.95
C LEU A 238 -53.73 4.95 12.65
N ASN A 239 -54.90 5.24 13.26
CA ASN A 239 -55.73 6.40 12.87
C ASN A 239 -55.74 7.56 13.89
N ASP A 240 -55.29 7.30 15.13
CA ASP A 240 -55.33 8.28 16.22
C ASP A 240 -54.00 9.03 16.37
N GLY A 241 -54.06 10.36 16.57
CA GLY A 241 -52.88 11.16 16.88
C GLY A 241 -52.03 11.60 15.67
N LEU A 242 -52.42 11.24 14.45
CA LEU A 242 -51.67 11.51 13.21
C LEU A 242 -51.66 12.97 12.74
N ALA A 243 -52.55 13.83 13.25
CA ALA A 243 -52.58 15.24 12.89
C ALA A 243 -52.55 16.16 14.12
N ASN A 244 -51.95 17.34 13.96
CA ASN A 244 -51.97 18.40 14.97
C ASN A 244 -53.33 19.14 15.01
N GLU A 245 -53.48 20.14 15.89
CA GLU A 245 -54.73 20.92 16.02
C GLU A 245 -55.12 21.71 14.76
N TYR A 246 -54.22 21.82 13.78
CA TYR A 246 -54.41 22.51 12.50
C TYR A 246 -54.64 21.54 11.33
N GLY A 247 -54.63 20.23 11.56
CA GLY A 247 -54.82 19.20 10.53
C GLY A 247 -53.53 18.80 9.79
N GLU A 248 -52.36 19.22 10.27
CA GLU A 248 -51.07 18.86 9.64
C GLU A 248 -50.55 17.54 10.21
N ALA A 249 -49.96 16.70 9.35
CA ALA A 249 -49.45 15.38 9.71
C ALA A 249 -48.33 15.45 10.76
N ARG A 250 -48.34 14.51 11.72
CA ARG A 250 -47.31 14.32 12.75
C ARG A 250 -47.19 12.84 13.14
N TYR A 251 -46.13 12.47 13.85
CA TYR A 251 -45.99 11.12 14.39
C TYR A 251 -47.00 10.82 15.49
N GLY A 252 -47.79 9.76 15.28
CA GLY A 252 -48.53 9.07 16.32
C GLY A 252 -47.67 8.01 16.99
N LEU A 253 -47.90 7.75 18.28
CA LEU A 253 -47.35 6.61 19.00
C LEU A 253 -48.44 5.55 19.10
N PHE A 254 -48.15 4.35 18.63
CA PHE A 254 -49.07 3.23 18.62
C PHE A 254 -48.52 2.08 19.44
N GLU A 255 -49.40 1.39 20.16
CA GLU A 255 -49.03 0.28 21.04
C GLU A 255 -49.97 -0.90 20.78
N VAL A 256 -49.42 -2.10 20.69
CA VAL A 256 -50.17 -3.36 20.61
C VAL A 256 -49.48 -4.42 21.47
N GLN A 257 -50.26 -5.29 22.12
CA GLN A 257 -49.73 -6.31 23.03
C GLN A 257 -50.19 -7.70 22.62
N ALA A 258 -49.34 -8.70 22.78
CA ALA A 258 -49.65 -10.12 22.57
C ALA A 258 -48.98 -11.02 23.62
N GLU A 259 -49.66 -12.10 24.00
CA GLU A 259 -49.11 -13.13 24.90
C GLU A 259 -48.41 -14.22 24.06
N VAL A 260 -47.08 -14.22 24.08
CA VAL A 260 -46.23 -15.17 23.37
C VAL A 260 -46.16 -16.48 24.15
N THR A 261 -46.39 -17.59 23.46
CA THR A 261 -46.39 -18.96 24.03
C THR A 261 -45.69 -20.00 23.16
N ASN A 262 -45.27 -19.64 21.94
CA ASN A 262 -44.57 -20.52 21.00
C ASN A 262 -43.12 -20.08 20.76
N GLY A 263 -42.65 -19.07 21.48
CA GLY A 263 -41.30 -18.54 21.42
C GLY A 263 -40.98 -17.66 20.21
N GLN A 264 -41.98 -17.18 19.47
CA GLN A 264 -41.77 -16.22 18.39
C GLN A 264 -42.91 -15.20 18.33
N LEU A 265 -42.73 -14.11 17.60
CA LEU A 265 -43.76 -13.08 17.38
C LEU A 265 -43.47 -12.34 16.08
N THR A 266 -44.47 -12.18 15.22
CA THR A 266 -44.36 -11.39 14.00
C THR A 266 -45.00 -10.03 14.22
N VAL A 267 -44.22 -8.96 14.03
CA VAL A 267 -44.71 -7.57 13.94
C VAL A 267 -44.97 -7.25 12.48
N GLU A 268 -46.16 -6.74 12.16
CA GLU A 268 -46.60 -6.45 10.80
C GLU A 268 -47.30 -5.08 10.74
N PHE A 269 -46.94 -4.25 9.76
CA PHE A 269 -47.63 -3.02 9.41
C PHE A 269 -48.25 -3.17 8.03
N ASN A 270 -49.55 -2.93 7.91
CA ASN A 270 -50.28 -2.97 6.65
C ASN A 270 -50.77 -1.57 6.31
N VAL A 271 -50.56 -1.17 5.06
CA VAL A 271 -50.94 0.15 4.53
C VAL A 271 -51.75 -0.06 3.25
N ASP A 272 -52.90 0.61 3.16
CA ASP A 272 -53.75 0.73 1.97
C ASP A 272 -54.03 2.22 1.74
N ALA A 273 -53.21 2.82 0.90
CA ALA A 273 -53.21 4.24 0.60
C ALA A 273 -54.06 4.53 -0.63
N ALA A 274 -55.17 5.24 -0.45
CA ALA A 274 -56.07 5.62 -1.53
C ALA A 274 -55.78 7.02 -2.12
N GLY A 275 -54.93 7.82 -1.47
CA GLY A 275 -54.53 9.15 -1.93
C GLY A 275 -53.42 9.13 -2.97
N GLU A 276 -53.42 10.15 -3.84
CA GLU A 276 -52.29 10.46 -4.71
C GLU A 276 -51.14 11.05 -3.87
N HIS A 277 -49.89 10.71 -4.21
CA HIS A 277 -48.69 11.16 -3.48
C HIS A 277 -48.66 10.77 -2.00
N SER A 278 -49.23 9.62 -1.66
CA SER A 278 -49.28 9.13 -0.28
C SER A 278 -47.92 8.68 0.22
N SER A 279 -47.61 8.97 1.48
CA SER A 279 -46.42 8.49 2.16
C SER A 279 -46.81 7.86 3.50
N PHE A 280 -46.24 6.70 3.79
CA PHE A 280 -46.22 6.08 5.12
C PHE A 280 -44.79 6.13 5.66
N GLN A 281 -44.64 6.57 6.90
CA GLN A 281 -43.37 6.68 7.59
C GLN A 281 -43.44 5.88 8.90
N LEU A 282 -42.47 4.99 9.12
CA LEU A 282 -42.36 4.10 10.27
C LEU A 282 -41.00 4.29 10.94
N ASP A 283 -41.02 4.48 12.25
CA ASP A 283 -39.87 4.83 13.06
C ASP A 283 -40.03 4.23 14.49
N ASP A 284 -38.92 4.12 15.21
CA ASP A 284 -38.82 3.76 16.64
C ASP A 284 -39.70 2.56 17.05
N VAL A 285 -39.58 1.45 16.31
CA VAL A 285 -40.29 0.19 16.62
C VAL A 285 -39.57 -0.54 17.76
N LYS A 286 -40.25 -0.64 18.91
CA LYS A 286 -39.73 -1.29 20.11
C LYS A 286 -40.53 -2.54 20.43
N LEU A 287 -39.85 -3.62 20.79
CA LEU A 287 -40.44 -4.85 21.34
C LEU A 287 -39.86 -5.11 22.72
N TYR A 288 -40.71 -5.25 23.74
CA TYR A 288 -40.29 -5.56 25.10
C TYR A 288 -41.38 -6.32 25.86
N LYS A 289 -41.00 -7.01 26.95
CA LYS A 289 -41.95 -7.72 27.81
C LYS A 289 -42.84 -6.71 28.54
N THR A 290 -44.16 -6.90 28.53
CA THR A 290 -45.13 -5.94 29.06
C THR A 290 -44.88 -5.65 30.55
N GLY A 291 -44.57 -4.40 30.88
CA GLY A 291 -44.21 -3.95 32.23
C GLY A 291 -42.70 -3.87 32.49
N GLU A 292 -41.88 -4.35 31.55
CA GLU A 292 -40.43 -4.19 31.48
C GLU A 292 -40.07 -3.22 30.34
N LYS A 293 -40.96 -2.25 30.06
CA LYS A 293 -40.67 -1.15 29.13
C LYS A 293 -39.31 -0.57 29.53
N PRO A 294 -38.31 -0.54 28.63
CA PRO A 294 -37.10 0.22 28.87
C PRO A 294 -37.54 1.64 29.25
N GLU A 295 -37.22 2.10 30.47
CA GLU A 295 -37.68 3.41 30.89
C GLU A 295 -37.10 4.45 29.89
N GLU A 296 -37.96 5.25 29.26
CA GLU A 296 -37.56 6.61 28.85
C GLU A 296 -37.52 7.42 30.15
N ASP A 297 -36.51 7.17 30.99
CA ASP A 297 -36.40 7.88 32.24
C ASP A 297 -35.86 9.28 31.98
N GLY A 298 -36.72 10.28 32.15
CA GLY A 298 -36.30 11.66 32.32
C GLY A 298 -35.56 11.91 33.66
N SER A 299 -34.89 10.91 34.23
CA SER A 299 -33.86 11.12 35.25
C SER A 299 -32.52 11.18 34.53
N GLU A 300 -31.72 12.21 34.83
CA GLU A 300 -30.31 12.22 34.42
C GLU A 300 -29.64 10.95 34.96
N GLU A 301 -29.40 9.98 34.07
CA GLU A 301 -28.60 8.79 34.34
C GLU A 301 -27.25 9.26 34.90
N GLU A 302 -26.75 8.63 35.96
CA GLU A 302 -25.46 9.01 36.54
C GLU A 302 -24.37 8.75 35.48
N PHE A 303 -23.62 9.78 35.10
CA PHE A 303 -22.57 9.67 34.08
C PHE A 303 -21.60 8.52 34.40
N GLN A 304 -21.41 7.62 33.43
CA GLN A 304 -20.47 6.51 33.48
C GLN A 304 -19.65 6.50 32.19
N TYR A 305 -18.38 6.14 32.29
CA TYR A 305 -17.58 5.91 31.08
C TYR A 305 -18.03 4.63 30.37
N PRO A 306 -17.80 4.50 29.05
CA PRO A 306 -18.21 3.33 28.27
C PRO A 306 -17.72 2.01 28.86
N SER A 307 -16.48 1.94 29.37
CA SER A 307 -15.94 0.75 30.02
C SER A 307 -16.68 0.34 31.31
N GLU A 308 -17.37 1.29 31.95
CA GLU A 308 -18.18 1.05 33.14
C GLU A 308 -19.62 0.68 32.77
N LYS A 309 -20.17 1.32 31.72
CA LYS A 309 -21.55 1.11 31.25
C LYS A 309 -21.70 -0.17 30.43
N TYR A 310 -20.72 -0.49 29.59
CA TYR A 310 -20.69 -1.63 28.67
C TYR A 310 -19.39 -2.42 28.86
N PRO A 311 -19.23 -3.15 29.98
CA PRO A 311 -17.98 -3.86 30.29
C PRO A 311 -17.66 -5.01 29.33
N ASP A 312 -18.66 -5.50 28.58
CA ASP A 312 -18.51 -6.58 27.60
C ASP A 312 -18.49 -6.06 26.14
N GLY A 313 -18.49 -4.73 25.94
CA GLY A 313 -18.46 -4.11 24.62
C GLY A 313 -17.11 -4.25 23.91
N HIS A 314 -17.12 -4.29 22.57
CA HIS A 314 -15.90 -4.43 21.77
C HIS A 314 -15.35 -3.06 21.35
N THR A 315 -14.21 -2.70 21.93
CA THR A 315 -13.47 -1.48 21.63
C THR A 315 -12.55 -1.65 20.41
N TRP A 316 -11.84 -0.59 20.05
CA TRP A 316 -10.69 -0.66 19.16
C TRP A 316 -9.65 -1.69 19.61
N GLU A 317 -9.30 -1.73 20.90
CA GLU A 317 -8.35 -2.70 21.46
C GLU A 317 -8.81 -4.15 21.21
N PHE A 318 -10.11 -4.44 21.39
CA PHE A 318 -10.64 -5.77 21.09
C PHE A 318 -10.40 -6.18 19.63
N TRP A 319 -10.69 -5.28 18.69
CA TRP A 319 -10.54 -5.56 17.27
C TRP A 319 -9.09 -5.57 16.81
N GLY A 320 -8.25 -4.69 17.36
CA GLY A 320 -6.81 -4.71 17.16
C GLY A 320 -6.20 -6.04 17.63
N ASP A 321 -6.54 -6.51 18.84
CA ASP A 321 -6.12 -7.82 19.33
C ASP A 321 -6.61 -8.96 18.42
N TYR A 322 -7.88 -8.93 18.00
CA TYR A 322 -8.44 -9.96 17.12
C TYR A 322 -7.74 -10.04 15.76
N ILE A 323 -7.45 -8.90 15.14
CA ILE A 323 -6.77 -8.80 13.85
C ILE A 323 -5.31 -9.25 13.98
N ASN A 324 -4.62 -8.81 15.04
CA ASN A 324 -3.25 -9.23 15.37
C ASN A 324 -3.15 -10.74 15.64
N GLU A 325 -4.15 -11.35 16.29
CA GLU A 325 -4.22 -12.80 16.49
C GLU A 325 -4.31 -13.59 15.18
N GLN A 326 -4.82 -12.99 14.09
CA GLN A 326 -4.80 -13.56 12.74
C GLN A 326 -3.47 -13.31 11.99
N GLY A 327 -2.52 -12.58 12.60
CA GLY A 327 -1.25 -12.21 11.99
C GLY A 327 -1.41 -11.14 10.91
N MET A 328 -2.29 -10.17 11.17
CA MET A 328 -2.53 -8.99 10.34
C MET A 328 -2.42 -7.71 11.19
N ASP A 329 -2.06 -6.60 10.57
CA ASP A 329 -1.96 -5.27 11.15
C ASP A 329 -3.32 -4.54 11.10
N PHE A 330 -3.51 -3.60 12.02
CA PHE A 330 -4.77 -2.86 12.16
C PHE A 330 -4.64 -1.40 11.75
N GLY A 331 -5.52 -0.95 10.86
CA GLY A 331 -5.65 0.44 10.42
C GLY A 331 -6.92 1.11 10.94
N ILE A 332 -6.79 2.34 11.43
CA ILE A 332 -7.92 3.15 11.90
C ILE A 332 -8.11 4.36 10.98
N TYR A 333 -9.36 4.59 10.57
CA TYR A 333 -9.80 5.87 10.02
C TYR A 333 -10.30 6.77 11.15
N TYR A 334 -9.65 7.91 11.33
CA TYR A 334 -10.13 8.98 12.20
C TYR A 334 -9.30 10.26 11.96
N ASN A 335 -9.91 11.43 12.09
CA ASN A 335 -9.15 12.68 12.17
C ASN A 335 -8.94 13.09 13.63
N PRO A 336 -7.70 13.11 14.16
CA PRO A 336 -7.42 13.50 15.56
C PRO A 336 -7.78 14.94 15.94
N LEU A 337 -8.14 15.78 14.96
CA LEU A 337 -8.70 17.11 15.18
C LEU A 337 -10.20 17.10 15.49
N TRP A 338 -10.88 15.96 15.35
CA TRP A 338 -12.29 15.84 15.68
C TRP A 338 -12.52 15.64 17.17
N VAL A 339 -13.53 16.35 17.67
CA VAL A 339 -14.05 16.19 19.03
C VAL A 339 -15.53 15.83 18.95
N SER A 340 -15.91 14.73 19.58
CA SER A 340 -17.29 14.26 19.60
C SER A 340 -18.23 15.24 20.31
N PRO A 341 -19.47 15.44 19.83
CA PRO A 341 -20.47 16.27 20.50
C PRO A 341 -20.84 15.80 21.91
N GLU A 342 -20.52 14.55 22.27
CA GLU A 342 -20.65 14.03 23.63
C GLU A 342 -19.84 14.86 24.66
N VAL A 343 -18.70 15.43 24.27
CA VAL A 343 -17.91 16.30 25.14
C VAL A 343 -18.70 17.53 25.59
N VAL A 344 -19.55 18.08 24.72
CA VAL A 344 -20.38 19.27 25.03
C VAL A 344 -21.54 18.92 25.96
N LYS A 345 -22.08 17.69 25.87
CA LYS A 345 -23.12 17.19 26.78
C LYS A 345 -22.59 17.02 28.20
N ASN A 346 -21.30 16.71 28.34
CA ASN A 346 -20.63 16.40 29.59
C ASN A 346 -19.29 17.17 29.75
N PRO A 347 -19.31 18.52 29.80
CA PRO A 347 -18.11 19.35 29.63
C PRO A 347 -17.07 19.17 30.76
N ASP A 348 -17.50 18.80 31.96
CA ASP A 348 -16.65 18.67 33.14
C ASP A 348 -16.13 17.22 33.32
N LYS A 349 -16.28 16.33 32.32
CA LYS A 349 -16.00 14.88 32.45
C LYS A 349 -14.77 14.40 31.71
N TYR A 350 -14.41 15.03 30.60
CA TYR A 350 -13.32 14.59 29.73
C TYR A 350 -12.12 15.51 29.91
N ILE A 351 -10.97 14.95 30.27
CA ILE A 351 -9.77 15.71 30.63
C ILE A 351 -8.66 15.45 29.63
N VAL A 352 -7.97 16.49 29.17
CA VAL A 352 -6.80 16.31 28.29
C VAL A 352 -5.70 15.56 29.05
N LYS A 353 -5.27 14.40 28.51
CA LYS A 353 -4.26 13.52 29.12
C LYS A 353 -3.01 14.32 29.49
N GLY A 354 -2.56 14.23 30.75
CA GLY A 354 -1.38 14.93 31.26
C GLY A 354 -1.64 16.33 31.82
N THR A 355 -2.89 16.76 31.94
CA THR A 355 -3.28 18.04 32.59
C THR A 355 -3.95 17.84 33.96
N GLU A 356 -4.19 16.60 34.39
CA GLU A 356 -5.00 16.26 35.57
C GLU A 356 -4.54 16.96 36.86
N ASP A 357 -3.22 17.14 37.00
CA ASP A 357 -2.56 17.70 38.19
C ASP A 357 -2.10 19.16 38.00
N ASP A 358 -2.57 19.86 36.94
CA ASP A 358 -2.12 21.23 36.66
C ASP A 358 -2.51 22.20 37.79
N PRO A 359 -1.67 23.22 38.10
CA PRO A 359 -1.87 24.08 39.26
C PRO A 359 -3.19 24.86 39.27
N ASP A 360 -3.74 25.11 38.10
CA ASP A 360 -4.98 25.86 37.89
C ASP A 360 -6.21 24.95 37.70
N GLY A 361 -6.03 23.62 37.80
CA GLY A 361 -7.02 22.59 37.51
C GLY A 361 -6.75 21.88 36.17
N PRO A 362 -7.43 20.75 35.90
CA PRO A 362 -7.32 20.07 34.61
C PRO A 362 -7.86 20.93 33.48
N THR A 363 -7.29 20.77 32.29
CA THR A 363 -7.88 21.28 31.05
C THR A 363 -8.94 20.28 30.59
N TYR A 364 -10.17 20.73 30.42
CA TYR A 364 -11.24 19.89 29.90
C TYR A 364 -11.22 19.89 28.39
N VAL A 365 -11.61 18.78 27.76
CA VAL A 365 -11.64 18.69 26.28
C VAL A 365 -12.62 19.73 25.69
N ALA A 366 -13.68 20.06 26.42
CA ALA A 366 -14.63 21.11 26.04
C ALA A 366 -14.00 22.50 25.93
N ASP A 367 -12.85 22.75 26.57
CA ASP A 367 -12.09 24.01 26.48
C ASP A 367 -11.28 24.12 25.18
N LEU A 368 -11.14 23.03 24.41
CA LEU A 368 -10.34 22.99 23.18
C LEU A 368 -11.13 23.32 21.90
N ILE A 369 -12.44 23.60 22.00
CA ILE A 369 -13.33 23.75 20.85
C ILE A 369 -14.14 25.05 20.92
N ASP A 370 -14.49 25.62 19.77
CA ASP A 370 -15.49 26.68 19.69
C ASP A 370 -16.90 26.07 19.59
N GLN A 371 -17.59 26.04 20.73
CA GLN A 371 -18.92 25.44 20.84
C GLN A 371 -20.01 26.28 20.16
N GLY A 372 -19.75 27.57 19.92
CA GLY A 372 -20.75 28.55 19.50
C GLY A 372 -21.85 28.81 20.53
N ASP A 373 -22.89 29.55 20.13
CA ASP A 373 -24.14 29.66 20.87
C ASP A 373 -24.92 28.32 20.80
N PRO A 374 -25.14 27.62 21.93
CA PRO A 374 -25.89 26.36 21.94
C PRO A 374 -27.35 26.51 21.47
N ASP A 375 -27.89 27.74 21.43
CA ASP A 375 -29.23 28.04 20.89
C ASP A 375 -29.21 28.42 19.39
N ASP A 376 -28.04 28.57 18.76
CA ASP A 376 -27.87 28.85 17.32
C ASP A 376 -27.13 27.69 16.63
N PRO A 377 -27.83 26.85 15.85
CA PRO A 377 -27.22 25.70 15.21
C PRO A 377 -26.20 26.05 14.10
N THR A 378 -26.05 27.34 13.76
CA THR A 378 -25.07 27.83 12.79
C THR A 378 -23.86 28.50 13.44
N ASP A 379 -23.79 28.53 14.77
CA ASP A 379 -22.72 29.14 15.56
C ASP A 379 -21.82 28.03 16.15
N GLY A 380 -20.50 28.25 16.11
CA GLY A 380 -19.46 27.29 16.52
C GLY A 380 -18.67 26.68 15.35
N ASP A 381 -17.57 26.00 15.68
CA ASP A 381 -16.63 25.44 14.70
C ASP A 381 -16.78 23.92 14.57
N ARG A 382 -17.56 23.50 13.57
CA ARG A 382 -17.99 22.11 13.38
C ARG A 382 -17.66 21.59 12.00
N PHE A 383 -17.31 20.31 11.96
CA PHE A 383 -17.35 19.49 10.77
C PHE A 383 -18.82 19.23 10.38
N ASN A 384 -19.28 19.91 9.32
CA ASN A 384 -20.66 19.82 8.84
C ASN A 384 -20.72 19.15 7.46
N GLY A 385 -20.69 17.81 7.46
CA GLY A 385 -20.89 16.96 6.29
C GLY A 385 -22.37 16.75 5.91
N GLY A 386 -23.30 17.49 6.52
CA GLY A 386 -24.74 17.27 6.37
C GLY A 386 -25.37 16.45 7.49
N GLN A 387 -24.59 15.87 8.40
CA GLN A 387 -25.07 15.37 9.69
C GLN A 387 -25.59 16.52 10.56
N GLY A 388 -26.81 16.40 11.10
CA GLY A 388 -27.38 17.42 11.98
C GLY A 388 -26.52 17.71 13.21
N ASN A 389 -26.73 18.87 13.84
CA ASN A 389 -25.91 19.41 14.92
C ASN A 389 -25.63 18.47 16.11
N GLU A 390 -26.52 17.53 16.39
CA GLU A 390 -26.38 16.59 17.50
C GLU A 390 -25.30 15.52 17.25
N ARG A 391 -24.95 15.30 15.97
CA ARG A 391 -23.95 14.32 15.50
C ARG A 391 -22.71 14.97 14.88
N ALA A 392 -22.76 16.26 14.56
CA ALA A 392 -21.63 16.99 14.00
C ALA A 392 -20.43 17.04 14.97
N LEU A 393 -19.26 16.65 14.46
CA LEU A 393 -17.98 16.71 15.18
C LEU A 393 -17.48 18.17 15.23
N TYR A 394 -16.71 18.52 16.25
CA TYR A 394 -16.06 19.84 16.38
C TYR A 394 -14.61 19.78 15.92
N TRP A 395 -14.11 20.88 15.37
CA TRP A 395 -12.69 21.06 15.13
C TRP A 395 -11.98 21.58 16.38
N ILE A 396 -10.76 21.10 16.62
CA ILE A 396 -9.89 21.61 17.68
C ILE A 396 -9.34 22.99 17.32
N ASP A 397 -9.39 23.91 18.29
CA ASP A 397 -8.59 25.13 18.28
C ASP A 397 -7.12 24.82 18.60
N VAL A 398 -6.31 24.71 17.55
CA VAL A 398 -4.86 24.43 17.67
C VAL A 398 -4.08 25.57 18.33
N GLU A 399 -4.66 26.77 18.52
CA GLU A 399 -4.01 27.84 19.27
C GLU A 399 -4.11 27.62 20.80
N HIS A 400 -4.96 26.71 21.27
CA HIS A 400 -5.05 26.37 22.69
C HIS A 400 -3.75 25.69 23.18
N PRO A 401 -3.17 26.10 24.34
CA PRO A 401 -1.86 25.62 24.80
C PRO A 401 -1.76 24.11 25.07
N ASP A 402 -2.90 23.43 25.25
CA ASP A 402 -2.97 21.98 25.49
C ASP A 402 -3.50 21.18 24.28
N ALA A 403 -3.78 21.83 23.14
CA ALA A 403 -4.28 21.15 21.94
C ALA A 403 -3.29 20.10 21.41
N GLU A 404 -1.98 20.41 21.40
CA GLU A 404 -0.93 19.46 21.01
C GLU A 404 -0.99 18.17 21.85
N LYS A 405 -1.20 18.29 23.17
CA LYS A 405 -1.29 17.12 24.06
C LYS A 405 -2.50 16.26 23.72
N TYR A 406 -3.63 16.88 23.36
CA TYR A 406 -4.82 16.14 22.98
C TYR A 406 -4.60 15.38 21.67
N VAL A 407 -4.14 16.06 20.62
CA VAL A 407 -3.93 15.47 19.28
C VAL A 407 -2.92 14.33 19.34
N LYS A 408 -1.74 14.55 19.92
CA LYS A 408 -0.71 13.51 20.06
C LYS A 408 -1.18 12.38 20.97
N GLY A 409 -1.87 12.70 22.07
CA GLY A 409 -2.41 11.69 22.98
C GLY A 409 -3.51 10.81 22.36
N TYR A 410 -4.23 11.31 21.34
CA TYR A 410 -5.21 10.53 20.59
C TYR A 410 -4.52 9.51 19.68
N ILE A 411 -3.43 9.92 19.02
CA ILE A 411 -2.58 9.03 18.22
C ILE A 411 -1.91 7.97 19.10
N ASP A 412 -1.35 8.38 20.25
CA ASP A 412 -0.82 7.43 21.24
C ASP A 412 -1.90 6.43 21.68
N PHE A 413 -3.14 6.91 21.87
CA PHE A 413 -4.26 6.04 22.20
C PHE A 413 -4.52 5.03 21.09
N PHE A 414 -4.59 5.43 19.81
CA PHE A 414 -4.78 4.48 18.70
C PHE A 414 -3.66 3.43 18.63
N LYS A 415 -2.39 3.82 18.83
CA LYS A 415 -1.30 2.84 18.95
C LYS A 415 -1.48 1.92 20.17
N GLU A 416 -1.90 2.45 21.31
CA GLU A 416 -2.27 1.65 22.49
C GLU A 416 -3.43 0.67 22.19
N GLN A 417 -4.27 0.93 21.19
CA GLN A 417 -5.34 0.02 20.71
C GLN A 417 -4.83 -1.02 19.68
N GLY A 418 -3.55 -0.98 19.32
CA GLY A 418 -2.94 -1.90 18.35
C GLY A 418 -2.97 -1.43 16.90
N ALA A 419 -3.18 -0.13 16.64
CA ALA A 419 -3.15 0.39 15.27
C ALA A 419 -1.73 0.66 14.76
N ASP A 420 -1.46 0.28 13.51
CA ASP A 420 -0.20 0.49 12.78
C ASP A 420 -0.36 1.46 11.61
N PHE A 421 -1.60 1.81 11.28
CA PHE A 421 -1.96 2.73 10.21
C PHE A 421 -3.06 3.71 10.65
N LEU A 422 -2.87 5.00 10.37
CA LEU A 422 -3.85 6.04 10.60
C LEU A 422 -4.21 6.74 9.29
N ARG A 423 -5.49 6.66 8.92
CA ARG A 423 -6.07 7.38 7.79
C ARG A 423 -6.79 8.63 8.27
N VAL A 424 -6.24 9.79 7.93
CA VAL A 424 -6.72 11.11 8.36
C VAL A 424 -7.37 11.85 7.20
N ASP A 425 -8.65 12.13 7.34
CA ASP A 425 -9.48 12.66 6.26
C ASP A 425 -10.01 14.08 6.51
N PHE A 426 -10.59 14.70 5.47
CA PHE A 426 -11.19 16.03 5.44
C PHE A 426 -10.20 17.15 5.80
N ILE A 427 -8.92 16.93 5.53
CA ILE A 427 -7.86 17.88 5.91
C ILE A 427 -7.91 19.17 5.07
N SER A 428 -8.47 19.12 3.85
CA SER A 428 -8.83 20.33 3.07
C SER A 428 -9.91 21.17 3.74
N TRP A 429 -10.98 20.53 4.21
CA TRP A 429 -12.09 21.22 4.86
C TRP A 429 -11.65 21.95 6.13
N TYR A 430 -10.69 21.38 6.87
CA TYR A 430 -10.03 22.09 7.96
C TYR A 430 -9.24 23.31 7.45
N GLU A 431 -8.41 23.14 6.42
CA GLU A 431 -7.52 24.21 5.94
C GLU A 431 -8.28 25.47 5.50
N ASP A 432 -9.29 25.36 4.63
CA ASP A 432 -9.96 26.53 4.04
C ASP A 432 -11.48 26.59 4.20
N GLY A 433 -12.09 25.56 4.80
CA GLY A 433 -13.55 25.49 5.00
C GLY A 433 -14.35 25.32 3.71
N MET A 434 -13.72 24.87 2.61
CA MET A 434 -14.33 24.76 1.30
C MET A 434 -14.23 23.33 0.73
N ASP A 435 -15.26 22.98 -0.03
CA ASP A 435 -15.29 21.83 -0.92
C ASP A 435 -15.61 22.31 -2.35
N PRO A 436 -14.93 21.78 -3.38
CA PRO A 436 -15.15 22.21 -4.77
C PRO A 436 -16.60 22.00 -5.25
N ASN A 437 -17.29 20.97 -4.73
CA ASN A 437 -18.62 20.57 -5.16
C ASN A 437 -19.71 21.12 -4.23
N LEU A 438 -19.42 21.24 -2.93
CA LEU A 438 -20.40 21.70 -1.92
C LEU A 438 -20.31 23.20 -1.60
N GLY A 439 -19.18 23.85 -1.88
CA GLY A 439 -18.94 25.24 -1.51
C GLY A 439 -18.43 25.35 -0.06
N LYS A 440 -18.95 26.30 0.72
CA LYS A 440 -18.53 26.47 2.12
C LYS A 440 -19.08 25.33 2.98
N VAL A 441 -18.18 24.59 3.62
CA VAL A 441 -18.46 23.40 4.45
C VAL A 441 -18.06 23.59 5.92
N GLY A 442 -17.23 24.58 6.23
CA GLY A 442 -16.80 24.89 7.60
C GLY A 442 -16.17 26.27 7.73
N GLU A 443 -15.65 26.59 8.92
CA GLU A 443 -14.80 27.77 9.10
C GLU A 443 -13.36 27.48 8.63
N PRO A 444 -12.69 28.45 7.97
CA PRO A 444 -11.31 28.29 7.54
C PRO A 444 -10.33 28.43 8.71
N HIS A 445 -9.38 27.50 8.84
CA HIS A 445 -8.34 27.56 9.88
C HIS A 445 -7.02 28.17 9.37
N GLY A 446 -6.78 28.11 8.05
CA GLY A 446 -5.62 28.69 7.38
C GLY A 446 -4.36 27.82 7.42
N ARG A 447 -3.42 28.11 6.51
CA ARG A 447 -2.21 27.31 6.24
C ARG A 447 -1.31 27.10 7.47
N ASP A 448 -1.16 28.10 8.35
CA ASP A 448 -0.27 28.01 9.51
C ASP A 448 -0.81 27.00 10.56
N ASN A 449 -2.13 26.99 10.77
CA ASN A 449 -2.79 26.04 11.66
C ASN A 449 -2.81 24.64 11.03
N TYR A 450 -3.05 24.56 9.72
CA TYR A 450 -2.91 23.32 8.96
C TYR A 450 -1.50 22.71 9.07
N GLU A 451 -0.44 23.51 8.88
CA GLU A 451 0.94 23.04 9.08
C GLU A 451 1.17 22.50 10.49
N THR A 452 0.67 23.23 11.50
CA THR A 452 0.82 22.84 12.90
C THR A 452 0.17 21.49 13.16
N HIS A 453 -1.02 21.26 12.60
CA HIS A 453 -1.72 19.99 12.72
C HIS A 453 -0.94 18.84 12.08
N LEU A 454 -0.53 18.99 10.81
CA LEU A 454 0.22 17.96 10.10
C LEU A 454 1.50 17.59 10.84
N LYS A 455 2.21 18.61 11.33
CA LYS A 455 3.41 18.43 12.14
C LYS A 455 3.15 17.60 13.40
N TRP A 456 2.10 17.91 14.16
CA TRP A 456 1.82 17.16 15.40
C TRP A 456 1.47 15.71 15.13
N MET A 457 0.73 15.43 14.06
CA MET A 457 0.40 14.06 13.68
C MET A 457 1.64 13.31 13.20
N SER A 458 2.47 13.93 12.37
CA SER A 458 3.75 13.39 11.90
C SER A 458 4.68 13.02 13.06
N GLU A 459 4.89 13.94 14.00
CA GLU A 459 5.74 13.70 15.19
C GLU A 459 5.19 12.54 16.05
N ALA A 460 3.87 12.48 16.26
CA ALA A 460 3.27 11.39 17.04
C ALA A 460 3.28 10.05 16.30
N ALA A 461 3.06 10.04 14.99
CA ALA A 461 3.13 8.85 14.15
C ALA A 461 4.56 8.28 14.11
N GLU A 462 5.58 9.13 13.97
CA GLU A 462 7.00 8.74 14.07
C GLU A 462 7.34 8.16 15.45
N GLU A 463 6.87 8.79 16.54
CA GLU A 463 7.11 8.30 17.91
C GLU A 463 6.42 6.94 18.19
N ASN A 464 5.35 6.61 17.46
CA ASN A 464 4.55 5.41 17.63
C ASN A 464 4.78 4.33 16.56
N ASP A 465 5.65 4.58 15.58
CA ASP A 465 5.88 3.67 14.46
C ASP A 465 4.56 3.31 13.76
N MET A 466 3.89 4.35 13.26
CA MET A 466 2.56 4.26 12.67
C MET A 466 2.54 4.97 11.32
N PHE A 467 2.00 4.31 10.30
CA PHE A 467 1.89 4.85 8.95
C PHE A 467 0.83 5.98 8.90
N LEU A 468 1.20 7.16 8.39
CA LEU A 468 0.30 8.32 8.31
C LEU A 468 -0.19 8.58 6.87
N SER A 469 -1.47 8.27 6.63
CA SER A 469 -2.17 8.55 5.38
C SER A 469 -2.97 9.85 5.46
N LEU A 470 -2.68 10.77 4.53
CA LEU A 470 -3.33 12.08 4.42
C LEU A 470 -4.36 12.07 3.28
N VAL A 471 -5.62 12.27 3.63
CA VAL A 471 -6.78 12.08 2.75
C VAL A 471 -7.55 13.40 2.64
N MET A 472 -8.03 13.68 1.42
CA MET A 472 -8.61 14.95 0.98
C MET A 472 -7.69 16.19 1.14
N PRO A 473 -6.36 16.15 0.86
CA PRO A 473 -5.53 17.37 0.89
C PRO A 473 -5.80 18.32 -0.30
N HIS A 474 -5.71 19.64 -0.09
CA HIS A 474 -5.69 20.58 -1.24
C HIS A 474 -4.45 20.44 -2.11
N LEU A 475 -3.33 19.97 -1.52
CA LEU A 475 -2.03 19.82 -2.17
C LEU A 475 -1.49 21.15 -2.72
N TYR A 476 -1.74 22.24 -2.00
CA TYR A 476 -1.19 23.55 -2.36
C TYR A 476 0.33 23.52 -2.45
N ASN A 477 0.86 24.34 -3.37
CA ASN A 477 2.28 24.36 -3.70
C ASN A 477 2.82 22.95 -4.03
N HIS A 478 2.06 22.15 -4.78
CA HIS A 478 2.44 20.78 -5.17
C HIS A 478 2.67 19.87 -3.95
N GLY A 479 1.76 19.91 -2.98
CA GLY A 479 1.81 19.07 -1.78
C GLY A 479 2.97 19.37 -0.82
N GLU A 480 3.38 20.64 -0.71
CA GLU A 480 4.58 21.04 0.05
C GLU A 480 4.56 20.61 1.53
N LEU A 481 3.41 20.71 2.20
CA LEU A 481 3.35 20.35 3.62
C LEU A 481 3.06 18.87 3.81
N GLU A 482 2.29 18.29 2.91
CA GLU A 482 1.93 16.89 2.92
C GLU A 482 3.16 16.02 2.67
N GLN A 483 4.05 16.42 1.75
CA GLN A 483 5.38 15.82 1.59
C GLN A 483 6.17 15.84 2.90
N LYS A 484 6.19 16.97 3.59
CA LYS A 484 7.00 17.16 4.80
C LYS A 484 6.55 16.32 6.00
N TYR A 485 5.27 15.95 6.07
CA TYR A 485 4.64 15.45 7.29
C TYR A 485 3.77 14.21 7.12
N GLY A 486 3.65 13.65 5.91
CA GLY A 486 2.90 12.42 5.67
C GLY A 486 3.72 11.38 4.93
N ASP A 487 3.29 10.13 5.02
CA ASP A 487 3.87 9.01 4.25
C ASP A 487 3.16 8.83 2.91
N MET A 488 1.85 9.12 2.89
CA MET A 488 0.98 8.90 1.74
C MET A 488 -0.06 10.01 1.56
N ILE A 489 -0.33 10.39 0.30
CA ILE A 489 -1.35 11.38 -0.06
C ILE A 489 -2.36 10.83 -1.06
N ARG A 490 -3.64 11.14 -0.85
CA ARG A 490 -4.67 10.93 -1.88
C ARG A 490 -4.50 11.86 -3.07
N ILE A 491 -4.51 11.30 -4.28
CA ILE A 491 -4.24 12.05 -5.53
C ILE A 491 -5.45 12.22 -6.45
N ASN A 492 -6.59 11.62 -6.11
CA ASN A 492 -7.82 11.59 -6.90
C ASN A 492 -9.09 11.68 -6.03
N GLU A 493 -10.26 11.90 -6.66
CA GLU A 493 -11.56 11.88 -5.97
C GLU A 493 -11.90 10.46 -5.47
N ASP A 494 -12.77 10.36 -4.46
CA ASP A 494 -13.14 9.08 -3.86
C ASP A 494 -13.64 8.06 -4.89
N ALA A 495 -13.41 6.78 -4.61
CA ALA A 495 -13.81 5.68 -5.48
C ALA A 495 -15.31 5.73 -5.79
N PHE A 496 -16.16 6.12 -4.83
CA PHE A 496 -17.63 6.10 -4.93
C PHE A 496 -18.15 4.77 -5.53
N GLY A 497 -18.78 4.83 -6.71
CA GLY A 497 -19.24 3.67 -7.47
C GLY A 497 -18.12 2.80 -8.08
N GLY A 498 -16.87 3.25 -8.02
CA GLY A 498 -15.71 2.58 -8.61
C GLY A 498 -15.78 2.51 -10.14
N GLY A 499 -15.32 1.39 -10.70
CA GLY A 499 -15.35 1.12 -12.14
C GLY A 499 -14.41 1.98 -12.97
N TRP A 500 -14.52 1.87 -14.30
CA TRP A 500 -13.66 2.60 -15.24
C TRP A 500 -13.80 4.12 -15.13
N ASP A 501 -14.95 4.62 -14.68
CA ASP A 501 -15.18 6.04 -14.40
C ASP A 501 -14.12 6.61 -13.45
N HIS A 502 -13.96 5.99 -12.29
CA HIS A 502 -12.99 6.40 -11.27
C HIS A 502 -11.53 6.22 -11.74
N ILE A 503 -11.26 5.18 -12.51
CA ILE A 503 -9.90 4.88 -12.96
C ILE A 503 -9.45 5.84 -14.07
N SER A 504 -10.32 6.12 -15.04
CA SER A 504 -9.92 6.80 -16.28
C SER A 504 -10.90 7.87 -16.81
N GLU A 505 -12.23 7.77 -16.63
CA GLU A 505 -13.18 8.62 -17.38
C GLU A 505 -13.47 9.99 -16.78
N ARG A 506 -13.50 10.14 -15.43
CA ARG A 506 -13.79 11.42 -14.76
C ARG A 506 -12.90 12.55 -15.26
N ARG A 507 -13.23 13.79 -14.89
CA ARG A 507 -12.51 15.02 -15.28
C ARG A 507 -11.00 14.80 -15.53
N GLN A 508 -10.57 15.17 -16.74
CA GLN A 508 -9.19 14.99 -17.22
C GLN A 508 -8.32 16.20 -16.92
N GLU A 509 -8.96 17.35 -16.71
CA GLU A 509 -8.33 18.64 -16.47
C GLU A 509 -7.94 18.80 -15.01
N TRP A 510 -6.81 19.46 -14.75
CA TRP A 510 -6.41 19.87 -13.41
C TRP A 510 -7.30 21.01 -12.87
N GLN A 511 -7.45 21.07 -11.54
CA GLN A 511 -8.03 22.21 -10.83
C GLN A 511 -7.21 22.59 -9.60
N GLU A 512 -7.38 23.83 -9.12
CA GLU A 512 -6.75 24.29 -7.88
C GLU A 512 -7.51 23.75 -6.66
N GLY A 513 -6.77 23.15 -5.72
CA GLY A 513 -7.33 22.59 -4.48
C GLY A 513 -7.91 21.20 -4.65
N TRP A 514 -8.47 20.66 -3.56
CA TRP A 514 -8.98 19.30 -3.52
C TRP A 514 -10.13 19.10 -4.53
N SER A 515 -10.22 17.97 -5.24
CA SER A 515 -9.05 17.17 -5.65
C SER A 515 -8.46 17.78 -6.93
N GLN A 516 -7.13 17.82 -7.04
CA GLN A 516 -6.50 18.42 -8.21
C GLN A 516 -6.81 17.64 -9.50
N TRP A 517 -6.87 16.31 -9.40
CA TRP A 517 -7.32 15.41 -10.46
C TRP A 517 -8.48 14.53 -9.98
N ALA A 518 -9.35 14.12 -10.90
CA ALA A 518 -10.57 13.38 -10.54
C ALA A 518 -10.41 11.86 -10.63
N ASN A 519 -9.61 11.37 -11.58
CA ASN A 519 -9.38 9.95 -11.81
C ASN A 519 -7.93 9.52 -11.50
N SER A 520 -7.77 8.22 -11.27
CA SER A 520 -6.48 7.60 -10.90
C SER A 520 -5.37 7.85 -11.94
N PHE A 521 -5.64 7.61 -13.23
CA PHE A 521 -4.62 7.82 -14.29
C PHE A 521 -4.04 9.24 -14.26
N GLN A 522 -4.90 10.23 -14.13
CA GLN A 522 -4.48 11.63 -14.13
C GLN A 522 -3.76 12.02 -12.85
N GLY A 523 -4.25 11.61 -11.68
CA GLY A 523 -3.62 11.93 -10.40
C GLY A 523 -2.24 11.28 -10.23
N PHE A 524 -2.09 10.00 -10.59
CA PHE A 524 -0.77 9.35 -10.59
C PHE A 524 0.18 10.04 -11.58
N THR A 525 -0.26 10.33 -12.80
CA THR A 525 0.58 11.03 -13.80
C THR A 525 1.01 12.40 -13.28
N GLY A 526 0.09 13.12 -12.65
CA GLY A 526 0.27 14.48 -12.15
C GLY A 526 1.22 14.63 -10.97
N PHE A 527 1.29 13.63 -10.08
CA PHE A 527 2.18 13.63 -8.92
C PHE A 527 3.38 12.68 -9.03
N SER A 528 3.54 12.00 -10.17
CA SER A 528 4.66 11.06 -10.40
C SER A 528 6.07 11.64 -10.24
N ASP A 529 6.25 12.95 -10.28
CA ASP A 529 7.54 13.60 -10.02
C ASP A 529 7.94 13.59 -8.54
N ILE A 530 6.97 13.54 -7.62
CA ILE A 530 7.21 13.47 -6.17
C ILE A 530 7.06 12.05 -5.60
N SER A 531 6.91 11.02 -6.45
CA SER A 531 6.77 9.63 -6.02
C SER A 531 8.08 8.86 -5.83
N GLY A 532 7.98 7.78 -5.06
CA GLY A 532 8.97 6.71 -4.94
C GLY A 532 9.80 6.76 -3.65
N ARG A 533 10.95 6.07 -3.68
CA ARG A 533 11.83 5.78 -2.53
C ARG A 533 12.31 7.05 -1.82
N SER A 534 12.10 7.09 -0.50
CA SER A 534 12.33 8.26 0.36
C SER A 534 11.58 9.53 -0.10
N SER A 535 10.45 9.33 -0.76
CA SER A 535 9.56 10.38 -1.28
C SER A 535 8.12 10.07 -0.86
N MET A 536 7.13 10.55 -1.62
CA MET A 536 5.72 10.39 -1.27
C MET A 536 5.10 9.13 -1.90
N ILE A 537 4.32 8.39 -1.12
CA ILE A 537 3.44 7.32 -1.65
C ILE A 537 2.17 7.98 -2.19
N LEU A 538 1.79 7.65 -3.43
CA LEU A 538 0.59 8.20 -4.06
C LEU A 538 -0.59 7.24 -3.87
N ASP A 539 -1.67 7.70 -3.25
CA ASP A 539 -2.88 6.91 -2.98
C ASP A 539 -3.95 7.17 -4.04
N GLY A 540 -4.22 6.13 -4.84
CA GLY A 540 -5.31 6.10 -5.83
C GLY A 540 -6.69 5.84 -5.25
N ASP A 541 -6.83 5.76 -3.93
CA ASP A 541 -8.05 5.35 -3.24
C ASP A 541 -8.39 3.85 -3.42
N PHE A 542 -9.61 3.47 -3.06
CA PHE A 542 -10.00 2.09 -2.91
C PHE A 542 -10.35 1.38 -4.22
N LEU A 543 -10.01 0.10 -4.28
CA LEU A 543 -10.29 -0.78 -5.41
C LEU A 543 -11.58 -1.58 -5.17
N LYS A 544 -12.54 -1.39 -6.09
CA LYS A 544 -13.83 -2.12 -6.13
C LYS A 544 -13.93 -2.90 -7.45
N LEU A 545 -13.17 -3.99 -7.59
CA LEU A 545 -13.12 -4.74 -8.86
C LEU A 545 -14.48 -5.38 -9.21
N ASN A 546 -15.34 -5.60 -8.23
CA ASN A 546 -16.72 -6.05 -8.39
C ASN A 546 -17.65 -5.06 -9.10
N THR A 547 -17.30 -3.77 -9.22
CA THR A 547 -18.15 -2.78 -9.89
C THR A 547 -17.81 -2.57 -11.37
N PHE A 548 -16.78 -3.24 -11.89
CA PHE A 548 -16.49 -3.22 -13.32
C PHE A 548 -17.48 -4.10 -14.08
N GLU A 549 -18.23 -3.48 -15.00
CA GLU A 549 -19.28 -4.11 -15.80
C GLU A 549 -19.04 -3.90 -17.29
N GLY A 550 -19.77 -4.64 -18.14
CA GLY A 550 -19.70 -4.50 -19.59
C GLY A 550 -18.62 -5.34 -20.27
N ASP A 551 -18.50 -5.14 -21.58
CA ASP A 551 -17.70 -6.00 -22.49
C ASP A 551 -16.18 -5.88 -22.24
N HIS A 552 -15.73 -4.81 -21.59
CA HIS A 552 -14.32 -4.53 -21.31
C HIS A 552 -13.92 -4.73 -19.83
N SER A 553 -14.85 -5.16 -18.97
CA SER A 553 -14.62 -5.28 -17.52
C SER A 553 -13.38 -6.08 -17.13
N GLU A 554 -13.09 -7.20 -17.79
CA GLU A 554 -11.88 -7.99 -17.47
C GLU A 554 -10.58 -7.25 -17.87
N ASN A 555 -10.60 -6.44 -18.94
CA ASN A 555 -9.49 -5.59 -19.35
C ASN A 555 -9.29 -4.46 -18.34
N GLU A 556 -10.38 -3.83 -17.92
CA GLU A 556 -10.37 -2.71 -16.97
C GLU A 556 -9.84 -3.13 -15.59
N LYS A 557 -10.24 -4.30 -15.08
CA LYS A 557 -9.69 -4.87 -13.82
C LYS A 557 -8.18 -5.09 -13.93
N LYS A 558 -7.75 -5.67 -15.05
CA LYS A 558 -6.33 -5.91 -15.37
C LYS A 558 -5.52 -4.61 -15.41
N THR A 559 -6.06 -3.61 -16.09
CA THR A 559 -5.48 -2.28 -16.23
C THR A 559 -5.39 -1.55 -14.90
N THR A 560 -6.43 -1.65 -14.06
CA THR A 560 -6.47 -1.02 -12.74
C THR A 560 -5.32 -1.51 -11.86
N LEU A 561 -5.19 -2.83 -11.68
CA LEU A 561 -4.09 -3.36 -10.85
C LEU A 561 -2.71 -3.11 -11.46
N SER A 562 -2.61 -3.13 -12.79
CA SER A 562 -1.36 -2.81 -13.48
C SER A 562 -0.91 -1.37 -13.22
N LEU A 563 -1.84 -0.40 -13.28
CA LEU A 563 -1.56 1.01 -13.00
C LEU A 563 -1.16 1.22 -11.55
N TYR A 564 -1.94 0.68 -10.60
CA TYR A 564 -1.70 0.88 -9.16
C TYR A 564 -0.36 0.28 -8.73
N THR A 565 -0.08 -0.95 -9.17
CA THR A 565 1.21 -1.61 -8.90
C THR A 565 2.37 -0.81 -9.50
N LEU A 566 2.23 -0.33 -10.74
CA LEU A 566 3.29 0.39 -11.43
C LEU A 566 3.52 1.79 -10.85
N ALA A 567 2.48 2.45 -10.34
CA ALA A 567 2.59 3.76 -9.70
C ALA A 567 3.15 3.69 -8.26
N GLY A 568 3.31 2.48 -7.70
CA GLY A 568 3.66 2.29 -6.29
C GLY A 568 2.52 2.66 -5.33
N SER A 569 1.28 2.61 -5.80
CA SER A 569 0.09 2.90 -4.99
C SER A 569 -0.15 1.79 -3.96
N PRO A 570 -0.81 2.08 -2.83
CA PRO A 570 -1.44 1.03 -2.04
C PRO A 570 -2.37 0.18 -2.91
N ILE A 571 -2.46 -1.12 -2.61
CA ILE A 571 -3.48 -2.00 -3.15
C ILE A 571 -4.56 -2.17 -2.08
N ALA A 572 -5.47 -1.19 -2.02
CA ALA A 572 -6.50 -1.09 -1.00
C ALA A 572 -7.83 -1.73 -1.47
N ILE A 573 -8.03 -3.01 -1.14
CA ILE A 573 -9.22 -3.79 -1.53
C ILE A 573 -10.43 -3.29 -0.72
N ALA A 574 -11.48 -2.84 -1.39
CA ALA A 574 -12.78 -2.56 -0.75
C ALA A 574 -13.84 -3.64 -1.02
N ASP A 575 -13.61 -4.51 -2.02
CA ASP A 575 -14.47 -5.67 -2.30
C ASP A 575 -14.71 -6.51 -1.02
N GLN A 576 -15.96 -6.62 -0.56
CA GLN A 576 -16.34 -7.39 0.62
C GLN A 576 -16.30 -8.91 0.36
N TYR A 577 -16.22 -9.71 1.43
CA TYR A 577 -16.15 -11.19 1.36
C TYR A 577 -17.25 -11.83 0.48
N ASP A 578 -18.44 -11.24 0.43
CA ASP A 578 -19.60 -11.69 -0.35
C ASP A 578 -19.74 -10.99 -1.71
N THR A 579 -19.10 -9.84 -1.92
CA THR A 579 -19.21 -9.05 -3.16
C THR A 579 -18.02 -9.25 -4.11
N ILE A 580 -16.84 -9.63 -3.60
CA ILE A 580 -15.60 -9.85 -4.37
C ILE A 580 -15.73 -10.95 -5.43
N LYS A 581 -16.51 -11.99 -5.17
CA LYS A 581 -16.80 -13.11 -6.10
C LYS A 581 -15.51 -13.66 -6.72
N GLU A 582 -15.44 -13.85 -8.04
CA GLU A 582 -14.26 -14.39 -8.74
C GLU A 582 -13.16 -13.33 -9.00
N ASN A 583 -13.31 -12.11 -8.49
CA ASN A 583 -12.32 -11.05 -8.73
C ASN A 583 -11.07 -11.20 -7.86
N TYR A 584 -11.11 -12.00 -6.78
CA TYR A 584 -9.94 -12.21 -5.90
C TYR A 584 -8.69 -12.67 -6.67
N LYS A 585 -8.86 -13.43 -7.75
CA LYS A 585 -7.78 -13.95 -8.60
C LYS A 585 -6.90 -12.84 -9.20
N TYR A 586 -7.45 -11.63 -9.39
CA TYR A 586 -6.72 -10.49 -9.93
C TYR A 586 -5.76 -9.92 -8.89
N TYR A 587 -6.26 -9.72 -7.66
CA TYR A 587 -5.46 -9.29 -6.52
C TYR A 587 -4.39 -10.34 -6.15
N GLN A 588 -4.68 -11.63 -6.32
CA GLN A 588 -3.73 -12.72 -6.07
C GLN A 588 -2.69 -12.93 -7.19
N ASN A 589 -2.53 -11.99 -8.15
CA ASN A 589 -1.45 -12.09 -9.12
C ASN A 589 -0.09 -11.96 -8.42
N THR A 590 0.54 -13.13 -8.19
CA THR A 590 1.79 -13.28 -7.45
C THR A 590 2.92 -12.39 -8.00
N GLU A 591 2.98 -12.14 -9.30
CA GLU A 591 4.05 -11.32 -9.88
C GLU A 591 3.83 -9.83 -9.61
N LEU A 592 2.58 -9.33 -9.69
CA LEU A 592 2.25 -7.94 -9.30
C LEU A 592 2.58 -7.68 -7.83
N ILE A 593 2.26 -8.63 -6.97
CA ILE A 593 2.59 -8.56 -5.54
C ILE A 593 4.10 -8.44 -5.33
N GLU A 594 4.91 -9.27 -6.01
CA GLU A 594 6.37 -9.19 -5.87
C GLU A 594 6.93 -7.84 -6.36
N PHE A 595 6.33 -7.19 -7.38
CA PHE A 595 6.73 -5.84 -7.76
C PHE A 595 6.43 -4.81 -6.65
N ASN A 596 5.27 -4.90 -6.00
CA ASN A 596 4.93 -4.04 -4.87
C ASN A 596 5.91 -4.25 -3.70
N LYS A 597 6.21 -5.51 -3.33
CA LYS A 597 7.20 -5.86 -2.28
C LYS A 597 8.64 -5.47 -2.61
N MET A 598 8.96 -5.38 -3.90
CA MET A 598 10.24 -4.83 -4.36
C MET A 598 10.24 -3.29 -4.40
N GLY A 599 9.24 -2.64 -3.80
CA GLY A 599 9.05 -1.20 -3.73
C GLY A 599 9.08 -0.50 -5.08
N LEU A 600 8.37 -1.07 -6.07
CA LEU A 600 8.19 -0.47 -7.38
C LEU A 600 7.41 0.85 -7.24
N ALA A 601 7.99 1.93 -7.73
CA ALA A 601 7.33 3.21 -7.94
C ALA A 601 7.78 3.79 -9.28
N GLY A 602 6.99 3.53 -10.32
CA GLY A 602 7.25 3.95 -11.69
C GLY A 602 6.81 5.38 -11.98
N LYS A 603 7.18 5.84 -13.17
CA LYS A 603 6.84 7.15 -13.72
C LYS A 603 6.26 7.00 -15.13
N PRO A 604 5.35 7.90 -15.55
CA PRO A 604 4.95 7.99 -16.94
C PRO A 604 6.16 8.42 -17.79
N ILE A 605 6.11 8.27 -19.11
CA ILE A 605 7.11 8.90 -19.98
C ILE A 605 6.92 10.42 -19.92
N PHE A 606 7.94 11.15 -19.45
CA PHE A 606 7.92 12.61 -19.39
C PHE A 606 8.30 13.21 -20.74
N GLU A 607 7.55 14.23 -21.17
CA GLU A 607 7.87 14.99 -22.37
C GLU A 607 8.69 16.25 -22.06
N ASN A 608 8.43 16.88 -20.92
CA ASN A 608 9.13 18.06 -20.41
C ASN A 608 8.89 18.25 -18.89
N ALA A 609 9.53 19.25 -18.28
CA ALA A 609 9.42 19.55 -16.84
C ALA A 609 8.24 20.44 -16.44
N GLU A 610 7.44 20.94 -17.40
CA GLU A 610 6.29 21.76 -17.05
C GLU A 610 5.28 20.93 -16.22
N HIS A 611 4.68 21.57 -15.22
CA HIS A 611 3.70 20.94 -14.34
C HIS A 611 2.57 20.31 -15.17
N TYR A 612 2.14 19.11 -14.79
CA TYR A 612 1.18 18.34 -15.59
C TYR A 612 -0.17 19.03 -15.72
N GLY A 613 -0.58 19.79 -14.69
CA GLY A 613 -1.81 20.58 -14.72
C GLY A 613 -1.84 21.71 -15.76
N GLU A 614 -0.70 22.10 -16.33
CA GLU A 614 -0.65 23.06 -17.44
C GLU A 614 -1.04 22.41 -18.79
N SER A 615 -0.70 21.13 -18.98
CA SER A 615 -1.05 20.36 -20.18
C SER A 615 -0.84 18.86 -19.95
N ASN A 616 -1.85 18.05 -20.31
CA ASN A 616 -1.75 16.60 -20.29
C ASN A 616 -0.74 16.03 -21.32
N ASP A 617 -0.24 16.87 -22.25
CA ASP A 617 0.82 16.49 -23.19
C ASP A 617 2.23 16.50 -22.54
N ASN A 618 2.36 17.01 -21.31
CA ASN A 618 3.67 17.10 -20.64
C ASN A 618 4.17 15.75 -20.09
N ARG A 619 3.26 14.79 -19.88
CA ARG A 619 3.55 13.44 -19.39
C ARG A 619 2.55 12.45 -20.01
N ASP A 620 3.03 11.28 -20.43
CA ASP A 620 2.21 10.28 -21.09
C ASP A 620 1.51 9.36 -20.08
N SER A 621 0.22 9.60 -19.84
CA SER A 621 -0.59 8.76 -18.94
C SER A 621 -0.74 7.29 -19.38
N GLN A 622 -0.36 6.93 -20.61
CA GLN A 622 -0.57 5.60 -21.19
C GLN A 622 0.70 4.75 -21.29
N ARG A 623 1.88 5.32 -21.03
CA ARG A 623 3.16 4.60 -21.06
C ARG A 623 3.92 4.90 -19.80
N TRP A 624 4.17 3.87 -19.02
CA TRP A 624 4.81 3.96 -17.70
C TRP A 624 5.94 2.97 -17.58
N VAL A 625 6.97 3.38 -16.84
CA VAL A 625 8.15 2.57 -16.59
C VAL A 625 8.60 2.75 -15.14
N GLY A 626 9.09 1.69 -14.52
CA GLY A 626 9.73 1.77 -13.22
C GLY A 626 10.93 0.84 -13.16
N GLN A 627 11.97 1.25 -12.45
CA GLN A 627 13.18 0.46 -12.33
C GLN A 627 13.24 -0.20 -10.95
N LEU A 628 13.52 -1.50 -10.92
CA LEU A 628 13.61 -2.29 -9.71
C LEU A 628 15.03 -2.26 -9.13
N PRO A 629 15.20 -2.58 -7.83
CA PRO A 629 16.53 -2.54 -7.21
C PRO A 629 17.56 -3.50 -7.83
N ASP A 630 17.13 -4.57 -8.49
CA ASP A 630 18.04 -5.49 -9.19
C ASP A 630 18.50 -4.99 -10.58
N GLY A 631 18.02 -3.82 -11.01
CA GLY A 631 18.28 -3.18 -12.30
C GLY A 631 17.37 -3.64 -13.44
N SER A 632 16.38 -4.52 -13.17
CA SER A 632 15.32 -4.84 -14.13
C SER A 632 14.23 -3.78 -14.16
N TRP A 633 13.38 -3.84 -15.18
CA TRP A 633 12.35 -2.83 -15.44
C TRP A 633 10.96 -3.44 -15.39
N ALA A 634 10.02 -2.68 -14.84
CA ALA A 634 8.58 -2.87 -15.04
C ALA A 634 8.09 -1.88 -16.10
N VAL A 635 7.31 -2.36 -17.08
CA VAL A 635 6.77 -1.53 -18.17
C VAL A 635 5.27 -1.76 -18.28
N GLY A 636 4.50 -0.67 -18.25
CA GLY A 636 3.05 -0.67 -18.43
C GLY A 636 2.64 0.12 -19.67
N LEU A 637 1.89 -0.52 -20.57
CA LEU A 637 1.24 0.15 -21.70
C LEU A 637 -0.27 0.03 -21.53
N PHE A 638 -0.98 1.15 -21.62
CA PHE A 638 -2.40 1.24 -21.27
C PHE A 638 -3.18 1.88 -22.40
N ASN A 639 -4.17 1.18 -22.94
CA ASN A 639 -5.13 1.79 -23.84
C ASN A 639 -6.28 2.38 -23.03
N ARG A 640 -6.36 3.70 -22.89
CA ARG A 640 -7.43 4.37 -22.16
C ARG A 640 -8.69 4.60 -22.99
N GLU A 641 -8.62 4.39 -24.31
CA GLU A 641 -9.69 4.71 -25.25
C GLU A 641 -10.68 3.56 -25.45
N ASP A 642 -11.86 3.91 -25.94
CA ASP A 642 -12.94 2.99 -26.38
C ASP A 642 -12.62 2.23 -27.69
N GLU A 643 -11.47 2.47 -28.30
CA GLU A 643 -11.03 1.84 -29.56
C GLU A 643 -9.66 1.18 -29.38
N SER A 644 -9.40 0.07 -30.09
CA SER A 644 -8.12 -0.61 -30.01
C SER A 644 -6.96 0.30 -30.47
N GLN A 645 -5.84 0.28 -29.73
CA GLN A 645 -4.66 1.10 -30.01
C GLN A 645 -3.40 0.24 -30.16
N THR A 646 -2.48 0.66 -31.02
CA THR A 646 -1.16 0.02 -31.16
C THR A 646 -0.09 0.87 -30.49
N PHE A 647 0.63 0.25 -29.55
CA PHE A 647 1.78 0.82 -28.88
C PHE A 647 3.07 0.25 -29.48
N ASN A 648 4.05 1.11 -29.70
CA ASN A 648 5.42 0.71 -30.05
C ASN A 648 6.34 1.30 -28.99
N PHE A 649 7.15 0.44 -28.39
CA PHE A 649 7.96 0.78 -27.22
C PHE A 649 9.40 0.34 -27.48
N ASP A 650 10.28 1.29 -27.77
CA ASP A 650 11.69 1.03 -28.06
C ASP A 650 12.51 1.07 -26.77
N PHE A 651 13.23 -0.01 -26.44
CA PHE A 651 13.90 -0.10 -25.14
C PHE A 651 15.05 0.88 -24.99
N LYS A 652 15.65 1.31 -26.11
CA LYS A 652 16.74 2.26 -26.06
C LYS A 652 16.22 3.67 -25.85
N GLU A 653 15.19 4.05 -26.60
CA GLU A 653 14.57 5.37 -26.48
C GLU A 653 13.87 5.54 -25.13
N GLU A 654 13.27 4.50 -24.56
CA GLU A 654 12.42 4.65 -23.38
C GLU A 654 13.04 4.11 -22.08
N LEU A 655 14.02 3.21 -22.13
CA LEU A 655 14.65 2.63 -20.92
C LEU A 655 16.18 2.80 -20.88
N GLY A 656 16.79 3.33 -21.93
CA GLY A 656 18.25 3.44 -22.04
C GLY A 656 18.99 2.12 -22.25
N ILE A 657 18.27 1.02 -22.52
CA ILE A 657 18.85 -0.32 -22.72
C ILE A 657 18.75 -0.76 -24.18
N GLY A 658 19.73 -1.52 -24.65
CA GLY A 658 19.75 -1.98 -26.06
C GLY A 658 18.80 -3.15 -26.32
N GLU A 659 18.75 -4.12 -25.40
CA GLU A 659 17.90 -5.30 -25.45
C GLU A 659 17.75 -5.90 -24.05
N GLY A 660 16.70 -6.70 -23.85
CA GLY A 660 16.43 -7.39 -22.58
C GLY A 660 15.50 -8.59 -22.77
N GLN A 661 15.57 -9.53 -21.82
CA GLN A 661 14.63 -10.65 -21.75
C GLN A 661 13.29 -10.10 -21.25
N VAL A 662 12.21 -10.33 -22.01
CA VAL A 662 10.88 -9.82 -21.71
C VAL A 662 10.01 -10.93 -21.13
N ARG A 663 9.24 -10.62 -20.08
CA ARG A 663 8.20 -11.48 -19.51
C ARG A 663 6.90 -10.70 -19.41
N ASP A 664 5.81 -11.31 -19.86
CA ASP A 664 4.45 -10.78 -19.66
C ASP A 664 3.88 -11.32 -18.35
N VAL A 665 3.50 -10.40 -17.48
CA VAL A 665 3.10 -10.63 -16.09
C VAL A 665 1.67 -11.18 -15.98
N TRP A 666 0.82 -10.93 -16.97
CA TRP A 666 -0.57 -11.40 -16.98
C TRP A 666 -0.72 -12.76 -17.63
N THR A 667 0.09 -13.04 -18.66
CA THR A 667 0.12 -14.37 -19.29
C THR A 667 1.05 -15.33 -18.55
N HIS A 668 1.94 -14.80 -17.69
CA HIS A 668 3.01 -15.53 -17.01
C HIS A 668 4.01 -16.16 -17.99
N GLU A 669 4.22 -15.55 -19.16
CA GLU A 669 5.03 -16.08 -20.26
C GLU A 669 6.34 -15.31 -20.46
N ASP A 670 7.44 -16.04 -20.64
CA ASP A 670 8.72 -15.49 -21.06
C ASP A 670 8.70 -15.30 -22.60
N LEU A 671 8.75 -14.04 -23.05
CA LEU A 671 8.62 -13.64 -24.46
C LEU A 671 9.97 -13.56 -25.21
N GLY A 672 11.07 -13.90 -24.55
CA GLY A 672 12.41 -13.93 -25.13
C GLY A 672 13.13 -12.58 -25.13
N LEU A 673 14.33 -12.58 -25.71
CA LEU A 673 15.19 -11.40 -25.86
C LEU A 673 14.64 -10.46 -26.95
N GLN A 674 14.41 -9.19 -26.60
CA GLN A 674 13.86 -8.18 -27.50
C GLN A 674 14.58 -6.83 -27.32
N SER A 675 14.58 -5.99 -28.34
CA SER A 675 15.06 -4.59 -28.33
C SER A 675 13.94 -3.56 -28.28
N ASP A 676 12.73 -4.00 -28.56
CA ASP A 676 11.51 -3.22 -28.67
C ASP A 676 10.32 -4.14 -28.44
N TYR A 677 9.18 -3.57 -28.07
CA TYR A 677 7.92 -4.28 -27.92
C TYR A 677 6.80 -3.56 -28.67
N SER A 678 5.99 -4.32 -29.41
CA SER A 678 4.86 -3.79 -30.18
C SER A 678 3.62 -4.64 -29.91
N VAL A 679 2.54 -3.98 -29.49
CA VAL A 679 1.28 -4.64 -29.13
C VAL A 679 0.09 -3.80 -29.59
N THR A 680 -0.97 -4.46 -30.03
CA THR A 680 -2.29 -3.84 -30.19
C THR A 680 -3.14 -4.24 -29.00
N LEU A 681 -3.54 -3.26 -28.21
CA LEU A 681 -4.39 -3.41 -27.05
C LEU A 681 -5.84 -3.12 -27.45
N GLU A 682 -6.77 -3.95 -27.00
CA GLU A 682 -8.20 -3.69 -27.13
C GLU A 682 -8.63 -2.51 -26.25
N PRO A 683 -9.87 -1.98 -26.37
CA PRO A 683 -10.34 -0.93 -25.49
C PRO A 683 -10.13 -1.28 -24.02
N HIS A 684 -9.60 -0.31 -23.28
CA HIS A 684 -9.35 -0.36 -21.83
C HIS A 684 -8.32 -1.41 -21.39
N ASP A 685 -7.66 -2.06 -22.34
CA ASP A 685 -6.69 -3.13 -22.09
C ASP A 685 -5.29 -2.60 -21.80
N SER A 686 -4.48 -3.45 -21.21
CA SER A 686 -3.10 -3.15 -20.82
C SER A 686 -2.15 -4.31 -21.08
N VAL A 687 -0.85 -4.03 -21.01
CA VAL A 687 0.16 -5.06 -20.78
C VAL A 687 1.08 -4.59 -19.67
N PHE A 688 1.52 -5.53 -18.84
CA PHE A 688 2.53 -5.29 -17.82
C PHE A 688 3.69 -6.25 -18.08
N LEU A 689 4.89 -5.71 -18.28
CA LEU A 689 6.07 -6.47 -18.65
C LEU A 689 7.16 -6.33 -17.59
N LYS A 690 7.87 -7.43 -17.30
CA LYS A 690 9.21 -7.39 -16.73
C LYS A 690 10.24 -7.41 -17.86
N VAL A 691 11.19 -6.49 -17.85
CA VAL A 691 12.30 -6.48 -18.81
C VAL A 691 13.62 -6.59 -18.05
N ILE A 692 14.37 -7.66 -18.29
CA ILE A 692 15.66 -7.92 -17.67
C ILE A 692 16.77 -7.53 -18.67
N PRO A 693 17.53 -6.44 -18.44
CA PRO A 693 18.58 -6.02 -19.37
C PRO A 693 19.63 -7.11 -19.58
N SER A 694 20.01 -7.36 -20.84
CA SER A 694 21.02 -8.38 -21.18
C SER A 694 22.44 -7.98 -20.74
N LYS A 695 22.68 -6.70 -20.45
CA LYS A 695 23.98 -6.23 -19.98
C LYS A 695 24.26 -6.70 -18.54
N VAL A 696 25.52 -7.08 -18.34
CA VAL A 696 26.05 -7.45 -17.01
C VAL A 696 26.08 -6.21 -16.11
N ASP A 697 26.63 -5.10 -16.61
CA ASP A 697 26.63 -3.81 -15.90
C ASP A 697 25.19 -3.33 -15.71
N LYS A 698 24.86 -2.94 -14.47
CA LYS A 698 23.53 -2.45 -14.12
C LYS A 698 23.55 -0.93 -14.13
N VAL A 699 22.73 -0.34 -14.99
CA VAL A 699 22.59 1.11 -15.16
C VAL A 699 21.23 1.50 -14.61
N PHE A 700 21.22 2.49 -13.72
CA PHE A 700 20.02 3.05 -13.12
C PHE A 700 19.78 4.45 -13.66
N GLU A 701 18.66 4.67 -14.33
CA GLU A 701 18.35 5.93 -15.03
C GLU A 701 17.80 6.97 -14.04
N ALA A 702 18.23 8.23 -14.16
CA ALA A 702 17.89 9.29 -13.21
C ALA A 702 16.43 9.74 -13.33
N GLU A 703 15.89 9.77 -14.55
CA GLU A 703 14.55 10.28 -14.84
C GLU A 703 13.42 9.40 -14.27
N VAL A 704 13.72 8.17 -13.86
CA VAL A 704 12.79 7.25 -13.18
C VAL A 704 13.11 7.05 -11.69
N ALA A 705 14.24 7.60 -11.21
CA ALA A 705 14.60 7.59 -9.81
C ALA A 705 13.71 8.55 -9.00
N SER A 706 13.80 8.50 -7.68
CA SER A 706 13.15 9.51 -6.83
C SER A 706 14.02 10.75 -6.74
N TYR A 707 13.41 11.93 -6.79
CA TYR A 707 14.15 13.19 -6.72
C TYR A 707 13.33 14.25 -6.00
N THR A 708 14.02 15.20 -5.38
CA THR A 708 13.38 16.31 -4.67
C THR A 708 12.68 17.23 -5.65
N LYS A 709 11.53 17.79 -5.24
CA LYS A 709 10.62 18.62 -6.04
C LYS A 709 11.25 19.66 -6.98
N ASP A 710 12.36 20.29 -6.59
CA ASP A 710 12.98 21.36 -7.38
C ASP A 710 13.94 20.84 -8.48
N VAL A 711 14.23 19.53 -8.48
CA VAL A 711 14.99 18.87 -9.55
C VAL A 711 14.05 18.62 -10.74
N GLU A 712 14.46 19.08 -11.92
CA GLU A 712 13.61 19.04 -13.11
C GLU A 712 14.07 18.00 -14.14
N PHE A 713 13.09 17.39 -14.83
CA PHE A 713 13.31 16.54 -16.00
C PHE A 713 13.75 17.33 -17.24
N SER A 714 14.54 16.72 -18.13
CA SER A 714 14.87 17.30 -19.43
C SER A 714 15.29 16.27 -20.46
N LYS A 715 15.23 16.68 -21.73
CA LYS A 715 15.74 15.94 -22.90
C LYS A 715 16.58 16.81 -23.84
N GLU A 716 16.95 18.01 -23.39
CA GLU A 716 17.59 19.01 -24.27
C GLU A 716 19.06 18.68 -24.59
N THR A 717 19.78 18.10 -23.63
CA THR A 717 21.20 17.74 -23.77
C THR A 717 21.36 16.42 -24.51
N ALA A 718 21.59 16.49 -25.82
CA ALA A 718 21.77 15.32 -26.66
C ALA A 718 22.83 14.32 -26.13
N GLY A 719 22.53 13.02 -26.25
CA GLY A 719 23.40 11.92 -25.83
C GLY A 719 23.14 11.39 -24.42
N HIS A 720 22.03 11.81 -23.81
CA HIS A 720 21.39 11.10 -22.70
C HIS A 720 20.92 9.72 -23.19
N GLU A 721 20.79 8.76 -22.29
CA GLU A 721 20.06 7.51 -22.57
C GLU A 721 18.60 7.68 -22.13
N GLY A 722 17.76 6.66 -22.34
CA GLY A 722 16.37 6.69 -21.91
C GLY A 722 15.56 7.86 -22.46
N PHE A 723 14.42 8.12 -21.83
CA PHE A 723 13.51 9.18 -22.27
C PHE A 723 13.97 10.57 -21.84
N GLY A 724 14.96 10.69 -20.94
CA GLY A 724 15.55 11.97 -20.59
C GLY A 724 16.68 11.90 -19.59
N TYR A 725 16.74 12.90 -18.69
CA TYR A 725 17.70 13.01 -17.60
C TYR A 725 17.20 14.07 -16.60
N LEU A 726 17.87 14.22 -15.45
CA LEU A 726 17.59 15.27 -14.47
C LEU A 726 18.58 16.43 -14.59
N ARG A 727 18.09 17.67 -14.63
CA ARG A 727 18.89 18.86 -14.94
C ARG A 727 18.98 19.85 -13.79
N ASP A 728 19.97 20.74 -13.92
CA ASP A 728 20.14 21.95 -13.11
C ASP A 728 20.16 21.69 -11.60
N ILE A 729 20.81 20.60 -11.18
CA ILE A 729 21.05 20.32 -9.76
C ILE A 729 22.08 21.34 -9.24
N ASP A 730 21.60 22.42 -8.64
CA ASP A 730 22.38 23.59 -8.24
C ASP A 730 21.99 24.27 -6.91
N GLU A 731 21.00 23.74 -6.19
CA GLU A 731 20.55 24.26 -4.89
C GLU A 731 20.77 23.30 -3.69
N GLU A 732 20.87 23.89 -2.49
CA GLU A 732 21.04 23.13 -1.25
C GLU A 732 19.82 22.22 -1.00
N LYS A 733 20.09 20.94 -0.71
CA LYS A 733 19.14 19.83 -0.49
C LYS A 733 18.51 19.20 -1.76
N GLU A 734 18.85 19.68 -2.96
CA GLU A 734 18.48 18.95 -4.17
C GLU A 734 19.21 17.60 -4.22
N SER A 735 18.47 16.55 -4.57
CA SER A 735 19.00 15.20 -4.57
C SER A 735 18.22 14.23 -5.45
N VAL A 736 18.90 13.14 -5.82
CA VAL A 736 18.35 12.00 -6.57
C VAL A 736 18.67 10.72 -5.80
N THR A 737 17.67 9.88 -5.56
CA THR A 737 17.77 8.63 -4.79
C THR A 737 17.48 7.43 -5.68
N TYR A 738 18.43 6.51 -5.74
CA TYR A 738 18.33 5.24 -6.45
C TYR A 738 18.19 4.09 -5.46
N ALA A 739 17.32 3.11 -5.72
CA ALA A 739 17.33 1.84 -5.00
C ALA A 739 18.22 0.83 -5.75
N ILE A 740 19.21 0.27 -5.07
CA ILE A 740 20.19 -0.65 -5.66
C ILE A 740 20.35 -1.85 -4.74
N SER A 741 20.04 -3.04 -5.26
CA SER A 741 20.23 -4.30 -4.56
C SER A 741 21.51 -5.02 -5.00
N VAL A 742 22.34 -5.36 -4.02
CA VAL A 742 23.56 -6.15 -4.21
C VAL A 742 23.50 -7.50 -3.50
N PRO A 743 24.12 -8.54 -4.09
CA PRO A 743 24.03 -9.90 -3.55
C PRO A 743 24.92 -10.14 -2.32
N GLU A 744 25.87 -9.27 -2.02
CA GLU A 744 26.77 -9.41 -0.87
C GLU A 744 27.21 -8.04 -0.36
N THR A 745 27.39 -7.90 0.96
CA THR A 745 28.01 -6.70 1.54
C THR A 745 29.44 -6.53 1.03
N GLY A 746 29.78 -5.32 0.56
CA GLY A 746 31.13 -5.04 0.09
C GLY A 746 31.31 -3.62 -0.45
N VAL A 747 32.52 -3.36 -0.96
CA VAL A 747 32.84 -2.08 -1.61
C VAL A 747 32.56 -2.19 -3.10
N TYR A 748 31.71 -1.31 -3.62
CA TYR A 748 31.33 -1.23 -5.02
C TYR A 748 31.76 0.11 -5.62
N ASN A 749 32.14 0.11 -6.90
CA ASN A 749 32.32 1.34 -7.65
C ASN A 749 30.98 1.76 -8.26
N LEU A 750 30.61 3.02 -8.09
CA LEU A 750 29.46 3.64 -8.74
C LEU A 750 29.95 4.71 -9.70
N ASP A 751 29.53 4.65 -10.96
CA ASP A 751 29.88 5.62 -11.98
C ASP A 751 28.69 6.53 -12.29
N LEU A 752 28.80 7.81 -11.93
CA LEU A 752 27.80 8.83 -12.21
C LEU A 752 28.01 9.36 -13.63
N LYS A 753 27.01 9.21 -14.51
CA LYS A 753 26.99 9.84 -15.82
C LYS A 753 26.38 11.23 -15.71
N TYR A 754 27.21 12.26 -15.88
CA TYR A 754 26.86 13.65 -15.62
C TYR A 754 27.29 14.59 -16.76
N ALA A 755 26.67 15.78 -16.79
CA ALA A 755 27.12 16.91 -17.58
C ALA A 755 27.22 18.16 -16.70
N ALA A 756 28.33 18.90 -16.79
CA ALA A 756 28.54 20.11 -15.99
C ALA A 756 29.19 21.21 -16.84
N GLY A 757 28.61 22.42 -16.80
CA GLY A 757 29.16 23.59 -17.47
C GLY A 757 30.44 24.10 -16.81
N GLU A 758 30.53 23.94 -15.49
CA GLU A 758 31.69 24.31 -14.68
C GLU A 758 32.13 23.16 -13.77
N ALA A 759 33.11 23.40 -12.90
CA ALA A 759 33.48 22.41 -11.90
C ALA A 759 32.42 22.41 -10.79
N SER A 760 31.85 21.24 -10.53
CA SER A 760 30.77 21.02 -9.58
C SER A 760 31.17 19.89 -8.62
N GLU A 761 30.37 19.67 -7.58
CA GLU A 761 30.59 18.61 -6.60
C GLU A 761 29.23 18.06 -6.16
N ALA A 762 29.15 16.73 -6.09
CA ALA A 762 28.04 16.00 -5.50
C ALA A 762 28.52 15.24 -4.26
N VAL A 763 27.60 14.84 -3.40
CA VAL A 763 27.86 13.92 -2.28
C VAL A 763 27.02 12.67 -2.47
N VAL A 764 27.65 11.50 -2.47
CA VAL A 764 26.95 10.22 -2.50
C VAL A 764 26.80 9.70 -1.07
N ASN A 765 25.56 9.50 -0.65
CA ASN A 765 25.18 8.88 0.61
C ASN A 765 24.54 7.52 0.32
N VAL A 766 24.80 6.53 1.18
CA VAL A 766 24.16 5.22 1.10
C VAL A 766 23.45 4.95 2.40
N ARG A 767 22.21 4.51 2.29
CA ARG A 767 21.38 4.07 3.39
C ARG A 767 20.83 2.67 3.10
N GLU A 768 20.91 1.76 4.04
CA GLU A 768 20.22 0.46 3.94
C GLU A 768 18.72 0.68 4.19
N GLU A 769 17.88 0.04 3.37
CA GLU A 769 16.45 0.35 3.28
C GLU A 769 15.68 0.02 4.55
N GLU A 770 15.84 -1.20 5.06
CA GLU A 770 15.06 -1.74 6.18
C GLU A 770 15.50 -1.06 7.49
N SER A 771 16.78 -1.18 7.84
CA SER A 771 17.35 -0.64 9.08
C SER A 771 17.49 0.88 9.10
N GLY A 772 17.51 1.52 7.92
CA GLY A 772 17.84 2.94 7.81
C GLY A 772 19.32 3.27 8.11
N ASP A 773 20.19 2.27 8.27
CA ASP A 773 21.60 2.47 8.60
C ASP A 773 22.32 3.21 7.46
N VAL A 774 23.09 4.25 7.81
CA VAL A 774 23.77 5.13 6.85
C VAL A 774 25.29 4.88 6.86
N THR A 775 25.91 4.83 5.68
CA THR A 775 27.37 4.73 5.53
C THR A 775 28.05 6.11 5.38
N ASP A 776 29.38 6.14 5.32
CA ASP A 776 30.15 7.38 5.18
C ASP A 776 29.89 8.07 3.84
N ALA A 777 29.37 9.31 3.90
CA ALA A 777 29.21 10.21 2.77
C ALA A 777 30.49 10.36 1.92
N LYS A 778 30.36 10.25 0.59
CA LYS A 778 31.47 10.35 -0.37
C LYS A 778 31.35 11.59 -1.25
N PRO A 779 32.25 12.58 -1.14
CA PRO A 779 32.29 13.70 -2.08
C PRO A 779 32.81 13.23 -3.45
N VAL A 780 32.15 13.68 -4.51
CA VAL A 780 32.46 13.34 -5.90
C VAL A 780 32.73 14.62 -6.68
N GLU A 781 33.99 14.84 -7.07
CA GLU A 781 34.39 16.00 -7.88
C GLU A 781 33.94 15.84 -9.34
N LEU A 782 32.96 16.64 -9.75
CA LEU A 782 32.41 16.67 -11.10
C LEU A 782 33.13 17.74 -11.93
N LYS A 783 34.10 17.31 -12.75
CA LYS A 783 34.87 18.24 -13.58
C LYS A 783 33.98 18.78 -14.69
N SER A 784 34.13 20.08 -15.00
CA SER A 784 33.51 20.68 -16.19
C SER A 784 33.68 19.78 -17.42
N THR A 785 32.55 19.51 -18.05
CA THR A 785 32.44 18.65 -19.22
C THR A 785 32.27 19.46 -20.51
N ASP A 786 32.28 20.79 -20.40
CA ASP A 786 31.84 21.72 -21.44
C ASP A 786 30.42 21.39 -21.93
N GLY A 787 29.54 20.94 -21.03
CA GLY A 787 28.15 20.57 -21.32
C GLY A 787 27.98 19.24 -22.08
N LYS A 788 28.94 18.32 -21.96
CA LYS A 788 28.86 16.96 -22.55
C LYS A 788 28.72 15.90 -21.46
N TRP A 789 28.22 14.73 -21.81
CA TRP A 789 28.19 13.59 -20.89
C TRP A 789 29.60 13.03 -20.62
N LYS A 790 29.91 12.80 -19.35
CA LYS A 790 31.09 12.07 -18.86
C LYS A 790 30.68 11.20 -17.66
N GLU A 791 31.50 10.21 -17.36
CA GLU A 791 31.38 9.40 -16.16
C GLU A 791 32.37 9.84 -15.09
N GLN A 792 31.97 9.76 -13.83
CA GLN A 792 32.84 9.94 -12.67
C GLN A 792 32.54 8.86 -11.63
N GLY A 793 33.55 8.02 -11.38
CA GLY A 793 33.47 6.93 -10.41
C GLY A 793 33.70 7.37 -8.96
N THR A 794 33.06 6.66 -8.04
CA THR A 794 33.27 6.72 -6.59
C THR A 794 33.08 5.34 -5.96
N GLU A 795 33.84 5.03 -4.90
CA GLU A 795 33.69 3.78 -4.15
C GLU A 795 32.79 4.00 -2.93
N VAL A 796 31.78 3.14 -2.79
CA VAL A 796 30.85 3.12 -1.64
C VAL A 796 30.77 1.72 -1.06
N GLU A 797 30.41 1.63 0.22
CA GLU A 797 30.08 0.35 0.87
C GLU A 797 28.58 0.15 0.75
N LEU A 798 28.16 -0.99 0.19
CA LEU A 798 26.77 -1.42 0.07
C LEU A 798 26.58 -2.67 0.94
N GLN A 799 25.45 -2.78 1.61
CA GLN A 799 25.06 -3.99 2.33
C GLN A 799 24.37 -4.98 1.38
N GLU A 800 24.43 -6.28 1.69
CA GLU A 800 23.56 -7.26 1.03
C GLU A 800 22.10 -6.82 1.11
N GLY A 801 21.34 -6.99 0.03
CA GLY A 801 19.96 -6.49 -0.08
C GLY A 801 19.89 -5.10 -0.69
N THR A 802 18.75 -4.42 -0.50
CA THR A 802 18.46 -3.13 -1.13
C THR A 802 19.08 -1.96 -0.35
N ASN A 803 19.77 -1.09 -1.07
CA ASN A 803 20.38 0.12 -0.56
C ASN A 803 19.82 1.33 -1.31
N LEU A 804 19.48 2.39 -0.57
CA LEU A 804 19.12 3.70 -1.08
C LEU A 804 20.40 4.53 -1.27
N VAL A 805 20.82 4.70 -2.52
CA VAL A 805 21.96 5.51 -2.93
C VAL A 805 21.48 6.89 -3.33
N LYS A 806 21.77 7.88 -2.49
CA LYS A 806 21.36 9.27 -2.67
C LYS A 806 22.52 10.12 -3.16
N VAL A 807 22.32 10.84 -4.26
CA VAL A 807 23.24 11.81 -4.85
C VAL A 807 22.76 13.21 -4.51
N ASP A 808 23.38 13.85 -3.52
CA ASP A 808 23.07 15.19 -3.06
C ASP A 808 23.91 16.26 -3.76
N TYR A 809 23.31 17.43 -4.01
CA TYR A 809 24.04 18.63 -4.39
C TYR A 809 25.06 19.04 -3.32
N ALA A 810 26.28 19.42 -3.75
CA ALA A 810 27.28 20.03 -2.87
C ALA A 810 27.75 21.41 -3.36
N SER A 811 28.06 21.56 -4.64
CA SER A 811 28.40 22.85 -5.24
C SER A 811 28.36 22.85 -6.77
N GLY A 812 28.25 24.04 -7.37
CA GLY A 812 28.25 24.24 -8.82
C GLY A 812 26.86 24.08 -9.42
N ASN A 813 26.80 23.47 -10.60
CA ASN A 813 25.57 23.07 -11.29
C ASN A 813 25.91 21.83 -12.16
N PHE A 814 25.08 20.80 -12.10
CA PHE A 814 25.24 19.61 -12.95
C PHE A 814 23.90 18.97 -13.33
N ASN A 815 23.93 18.23 -14.44
CA ASN A 815 22.86 17.33 -14.86
C ASN A 815 23.30 15.88 -14.59
N LEU A 816 22.34 15.02 -14.28
CA LEU A 816 22.54 13.60 -14.01
C LEU A 816 21.68 12.76 -14.94
N ASP A 817 22.32 11.83 -15.66
CA ASP A 817 21.68 10.92 -16.62
C ASP A 817 21.41 9.57 -15.96
N SER A 818 22.47 8.94 -15.44
CA SER A 818 22.37 7.62 -14.84
C SER A 818 23.49 7.33 -13.85
N LEU A 819 23.29 6.27 -13.08
CA LEU A 819 24.22 5.69 -12.14
C LEU A 819 24.51 4.25 -12.54
N THR A 820 25.77 3.93 -12.86
CA THR A 820 26.16 2.55 -13.19
C THR A 820 26.78 1.87 -11.98
N LEU A 821 26.23 0.73 -11.59
CA LEU A 821 26.80 -0.16 -10.58
C LEU A 821 27.90 -1.01 -11.22
N GLY A 822 29.15 -0.73 -10.80
CA GLY A 822 30.30 -1.55 -11.12
C GLY A 822 30.42 -2.79 -10.23
N GLU A 823 31.40 -3.63 -10.53
CA GLU A 823 31.68 -4.83 -9.73
C GLU A 823 32.15 -4.51 -8.32
N SER A 824 31.89 -5.45 -7.40
CA SER A 824 32.54 -5.44 -6.10
C SER A 824 34.06 -5.48 -6.27
N VAL A 825 34.74 -4.64 -5.51
CA VAL A 825 36.21 -4.61 -5.44
C VAL A 825 36.74 -5.91 -4.79
N ASP A 826 35.88 -6.63 -4.05
CA ASP A 826 36.17 -7.92 -3.42
C ASP A 826 35.78 -9.11 -4.33
N LYS A 827 36.73 -10.03 -4.53
CA LYS A 827 36.79 -10.89 -5.74
C LYS A 827 35.93 -12.17 -5.76
N ASN A 828 34.82 -12.28 -5.03
CA ASN A 828 34.08 -13.56 -4.96
C ASN A 828 32.56 -13.46 -4.77
N SER A 829 31.91 -12.37 -5.21
CA SER A 829 30.47 -12.21 -4.96
C SER A 829 29.59 -13.19 -5.73
N SER A 830 28.67 -13.86 -5.03
CA SER A 830 27.53 -14.55 -5.61
C SER A 830 26.78 -13.64 -6.59
N ILE A 831 26.21 -14.21 -7.65
CA ILE A 831 25.36 -13.49 -8.61
C ILE A 831 23.88 -13.59 -8.19
N VAL A 832 23.55 -14.62 -7.41
CA VAL A 832 22.21 -14.84 -6.86
C VAL A 832 22.02 -13.93 -5.66
N ARG A 833 20.96 -13.12 -5.67
CA ARG A 833 20.56 -12.29 -4.53
C ARG A 833 19.68 -13.08 -3.58
N ASN A 834 19.84 -12.85 -2.29
CA ASN A 834 19.01 -13.48 -1.25
C ASN A 834 18.90 -15.01 -1.45
N GLY A 835 19.99 -15.67 -1.84
CA GLY A 835 19.99 -17.11 -2.12
C GLY A 835 19.77 -17.97 -0.86
N GLY A 836 19.97 -17.38 0.32
CA GLY A 836 19.65 -17.97 1.60
C GLY A 836 18.21 -17.73 2.07
N PHE A 837 17.47 -16.76 1.51
CA PHE A 837 16.13 -16.35 1.98
C PHE A 837 16.11 -15.72 3.38
N SER A 838 17.22 -15.09 3.81
CA SER A 838 17.26 -14.34 5.07
C SER A 838 16.48 -13.03 5.02
N HIS A 839 16.27 -12.48 3.82
CA HIS A 839 15.44 -11.30 3.54
C HIS A 839 14.12 -11.72 2.89
N GLY A 840 13.43 -12.67 3.52
CA GLY A 840 12.13 -13.12 3.00
C GLY A 840 12.24 -13.68 1.58
N PHE A 841 11.36 -13.18 0.70
CA PHE A 841 11.28 -13.54 -0.71
C PHE A 841 11.90 -12.51 -1.66
N ASP A 842 12.65 -11.53 -1.13
CA ASP A 842 13.21 -10.46 -1.94
C ASP A 842 13.96 -10.99 -3.16
N HIS A 843 13.61 -10.45 -4.33
CA HIS A 843 14.12 -10.84 -5.65
C HIS A 843 13.74 -12.24 -6.15
N TRP A 844 12.92 -13.00 -5.42
CA TRP A 844 12.44 -14.32 -5.83
C TRP A 844 10.97 -14.29 -6.22
N SER A 845 10.70 -14.54 -7.50
CA SER A 845 9.35 -14.72 -7.99
C SER A 845 8.81 -16.10 -7.65
N ARG A 846 7.49 -16.19 -7.46
CA ARG A 846 6.80 -17.42 -7.07
C ARG A 846 5.50 -17.58 -7.85
N SER A 847 5.14 -18.80 -8.22
CA SER A 847 3.84 -19.09 -8.85
C SER A 847 2.77 -19.50 -7.85
N ASN A 848 3.16 -19.84 -6.62
CA ASN A 848 2.26 -20.21 -5.53
C ASN A 848 2.79 -19.61 -4.24
N MET A 849 2.05 -18.66 -3.66
CA MET A 849 2.43 -18.01 -2.41
C MET A 849 1.89 -18.75 -1.18
N VAL A 850 0.73 -19.40 -1.30
CA VAL A 850 0.00 -20.08 -0.20
C VAL A 850 0.80 -21.21 0.43
N ASN A 851 1.50 -22.00 -0.39
CA ASN A 851 2.27 -23.14 0.09
C ASN A 851 3.73 -22.81 0.41
N THR A 852 4.11 -21.53 0.35
CA THR A 852 5.49 -21.08 0.56
C THR A 852 5.59 -20.21 1.80
N SER A 853 6.60 -20.46 2.62
CA SER A 853 6.92 -19.64 3.79
C SER A 853 8.43 -19.58 3.98
N ILE A 854 8.89 -18.62 4.78
CA ILE A 854 10.27 -18.61 5.27
C ILE A 854 10.28 -19.14 6.70
N GLU A 855 11.03 -20.21 6.94
CA GLU A 855 11.17 -20.84 8.26
C GLU A 855 12.66 -20.92 8.61
N ASP A 856 13.05 -20.37 9.77
CA ASP A 856 14.45 -20.29 10.23
C ASP A 856 15.41 -19.69 9.18
N GLY A 857 14.90 -18.75 8.38
CA GLY A 857 15.66 -18.08 7.31
C GLY A 857 15.91 -18.95 6.09
N ALA A 858 15.09 -19.96 5.81
CA ALA A 858 15.14 -20.78 4.59
C ALA A 858 13.74 -20.90 3.96
N LEU A 859 13.69 -21.11 2.63
CA LEU A 859 12.44 -21.34 1.93
C LEU A 859 11.85 -22.70 2.30
N LYS A 860 10.63 -22.68 2.82
CA LYS A 860 9.79 -23.85 3.02
C LYS A 860 8.67 -23.89 2.00
N ILE A 861 8.48 -25.06 1.37
CA ILE A 861 7.31 -25.31 0.53
C ILE A 861 6.59 -26.57 1.02
N SER A 862 5.33 -26.43 1.42
CA SER A 862 4.51 -27.54 1.92
C SER A 862 3.01 -27.26 1.80
N GLY A 863 2.22 -28.33 1.70
CA GLY A 863 0.77 -28.23 1.62
C GLY A 863 0.06 -29.44 2.23
N GLU A 864 -1.10 -29.18 2.82
CA GLU A 864 -2.03 -30.22 3.28
C GLU A 864 -2.74 -30.92 2.12
N GLU A 865 -2.81 -30.28 0.96
CA GLU A 865 -3.29 -30.87 -0.30
C GLU A 865 -2.16 -30.99 -1.32
N ALA A 866 -2.45 -31.55 -2.51
CA ALA A 866 -1.48 -31.56 -3.60
C ALA A 866 -1.30 -30.14 -4.16
N PHE A 867 -0.06 -29.75 -4.44
CA PHE A 867 0.27 -28.39 -4.86
C PHE A 867 1.38 -28.36 -5.92
N SER A 868 1.44 -27.26 -6.67
CA SER A 868 2.54 -26.94 -7.56
C SER A 868 3.18 -25.64 -7.10
N SER A 869 4.50 -25.53 -7.24
CA SER A 869 5.23 -24.30 -6.97
C SER A 869 6.44 -24.20 -7.88
N ASP A 870 6.60 -23.04 -8.51
CA ASP A 870 7.82 -22.59 -9.16
C ASP A 870 8.33 -21.39 -8.34
N THR A 871 9.61 -21.40 -8.00
CA THR A 871 10.28 -20.30 -7.31
C THR A 871 11.56 -19.99 -8.06
N TRP A 872 11.71 -18.77 -8.55
CA TRP A 872 12.78 -18.44 -9.49
C TRP A 872 13.32 -17.01 -9.35
N GLN A 873 14.53 -16.82 -9.87
CA GLN A 873 15.18 -15.53 -10.02
C GLN A 873 15.81 -15.45 -11.41
N TYR A 874 15.83 -14.25 -12.00
CA TYR A 874 16.60 -13.99 -13.21
C TYR A 874 17.98 -13.46 -12.85
N VAL A 875 19.02 -13.98 -13.48
CA VAL A 875 20.40 -13.54 -13.29
C VAL A 875 21.11 -13.33 -14.62
N VAL A 876 22.05 -12.38 -14.65
CA VAL A 876 22.80 -12.02 -15.86
C VAL A 876 24.29 -12.18 -15.59
N PRO A 877 24.83 -13.41 -15.68
CA PRO A 877 26.23 -13.68 -15.40
C PRO A 877 27.14 -13.26 -16.55
N LYS A 878 28.43 -13.06 -16.24
CA LYS A 878 29.47 -12.91 -17.27
C LYS A 878 29.68 -14.19 -18.06
N THR A 879 30.24 -14.06 -19.25
CA THR A 879 30.74 -15.19 -20.05
C THR A 879 31.61 -16.13 -19.22
N GLY A 880 31.31 -17.43 -19.26
CA GLY A 880 32.03 -18.41 -18.48
C GLY A 880 31.31 -19.75 -18.34
N THR A 881 31.82 -20.58 -17.45
CA THR A 881 31.19 -21.84 -17.07
C THR A 881 30.80 -21.74 -15.60
N TYR A 882 29.60 -22.18 -15.23
CA TYR A 882 29.06 -22.07 -13.89
C TYR A 882 28.55 -23.40 -13.35
N THR A 883 28.42 -23.48 -12.03
CA THR A 883 27.69 -24.52 -11.32
C THR A 883 26.64 -23.84 -10.46
N LEU A 884 25.36 -24.21 -10.65
CA LEU A 884 24.28 -23.86 -9.72
C LEU A 884 24.27 -24.92 -8.60
N THR A 885 24.25 -24.49 -7.35
CA THR A 885 24.09 -25.32 -6.16
C THR A 885 22.92 -24.83 -5.32
N ALA A 886 22.30 -25.74 -4.59
CA ALA A 886 21.34 -25.41 -3.54
C ALA A 886 21.34 -26.50 -2.47
N ASP A 887 21.17 -26.10 -1.21
CA ASP A 887 20.95 -27.02 -0.11
C ASP A 887 19.46 -27.34 0.00
N VAL A 888 19.12 -28.63 0.00
CA VAL A 888 17.73 -29.09 -0.04
C VAL A 888 17.43 -30.16 0.97
N LYS A 889 16.21 -30.15 1.50
CA LYS A 889 15.64 -31.25 2.28
C LYS A 889 14.23 -31.55 1.83
N ARG A 890 14.01 -32.75 1.29
CA ARG A 890 12.72 -33.15 0.72
C ARG A 890 12.14 -34.35 1.45
N ASN A 891 10.89 -34.23 1.87
CA ASN A 891 10.13 -35.29 2.55
C ASN A 891 8.78 -35.51 1.86
N GLY A 892 8.34 -36.76 1.76
CA GLY A 892 7.05 -37.09 1.15
C GLY A 892 7.09 -37.29 -0.36
N ALA A 893 5.92 -37.47 -0.96
CA ALA A 893 5.78 -37.82 -2.36
C ALA A 893 5.70 -36.57 -3.25
N PHE A 894 6.48 -36.58 -4.34
CA PHE A 894 6.46 -35.54 -5.37
C PHE A 894 6.34 -36.22 -6.73
N GLU A 895 5.55 -35.63 -7.64
CA GLU A 895 5.54 -36.01 -9.06
C GLU A 895 6.78 -35.46 -9.76
N ASP A 896 7.16 -34.22 -9.43
CA ASP A 896 8.39 -33.59 -9.85
C ASP A 896 8.98 -32.78 -8.68
N ALA A 897 10.31 -32.79 -8.59
CA ALA A 897 11.06 -31.96 -7.65
C ALA A 897 12.45 -31.73 -8.25
N SER A 898 12.64 -30.58 -8.87
CA SER A 898 13.83 -30.31 -9.68
C SER A 898 14.37 -28.91 -9.40
N LEU A 899 15.67 -28.82 -9.19
CA LEU A 899 16.42 -27.58 -9.39
C LEU A 899 16.61 -27.38 -10.89
N TYR A 900 16.55 -26.16 -11.40
CA TYR A 900 16.73 -25.88 -12.82
C TYR A 900 17.53 -24.62 -13.12
N VAL A 901 18.13 -24.61 -14.31
CA VAL A 901 18.68 -23.44 -14.98
C VAL A 901 18.14 -23.45 -16.40
N GLU A 902 17.54 -22.34 -16.82
CA GLU A 902 17.01 -22.11 -18.16
C GLU A 902 17.71 -20.92 -18.80
N ASN A 903 18.06 -21.06 -20.08
CA ASN A 903 18.70 -20.05 -20.91
C ASN A 903 18.02 -20.04 -22.29
N GLY A 904 16.98 -19.21 -22.44
CA GLY A 904 16.14 -19.22 -23.63
C GLY A 904 15.40 -20.55 -23.81
N GLU A 905 15.76 -21.34 -24.82
CA GLU A 905 15.10 -22.62 -25.12
C GLU A 905 15.72 -23.84 -24.41
N ASP A 906 16.90 -23.69 -23.79
CA ASP A 906 17.62 -24.79 -23.16
C ASP A 906 17.40 -24.80 -21.64
N THR A 907 16.66 -25.81 -21.15
CA THR A 907 16.51 -26.08 -19.71
C THR A 907 17.39 -27.24 -19.27
N ARG A 908 18.17 -27.03 -18.20
CA ARG A 908 18.89 -28.09 -17.50
C ARG A 908 18.28 -28.28 -16.12
N THR A 909 18.09 -29.52 -15.71
CA THR A 909 17.49 -29.85 -14.42
C THR A 909 18.36 -30.82 -13.63
N ALA A 910 18.29 -30.73 -12.30
CA ALA A 910 18.80 -31.72 -11.37
C ALA A 910 17.68 -32.14 -10.43
N TYR A 911 17.42 -33.44 -10.36
CA TYR A 911 16.41 -34.00 -9.46
C TYR A 911 16.80 -33.80 -8.01
N ILE A 912 15.85 -33.33 -7.20
CA ILE A 912 15.98 -33.15 -5.76
C ILE A 912 15.69 -34.49 -5.06
N PRO A 913 16.69 -35.17 -4.46
CA PRO A 913 16.50 -36.46 -3.83
C PRO A 913 15.67 -36.35 -2.55
N GLU A 914 15.06 -37.47 -2.11
CA GLU A 914 14.46 -37.53 -0.76
C GLU A 914 15.58 -37.61 0.27
N THR A 915 15.57 -36.74 1.28
CA THR A 915 16.62 -36.68 2.31
C THR A 915 16.04 -36.27 3.66
N GLU A 916 16.48 -36.96 4.73
CA GLU A 916 16.09 -36.60 6.12
C GLU A 916 16.84 -35.36 6.64
N GLU A 917 18.03 -35.11 6.09
CA GLU A 917 18.93 -34.00 6.40
C GLU A 917 19.12 -33.12 5.16
N MET A 918 19.55 -31.86 5.36
CA MET A 918 19.93 -30.98 4.24
C MET A 918 21.06 -31.63 3.42
N ALA A 919 20.91 -31.60 2.10
CA ALA A 919 21.88 -32.14 1.15
C ALA A 919 22.03 -31.19 -0.04
N GLU A 920 23.26 -31.01 -0.52
CA GLU A 920 23.53 -30.19 -1.70
C GLU A 920 23.09 -30.90 -2.98
N VAL A 921 22.38 -30.19 -3.85
CA VAL A 921 22.08 -30.56 -5.24
C VAL A 921 22.75 -29.56 -6.18
N SER A 922 23.27 -30.04 -7.31
CA SER A 922 24.03 -29.19 -8.22
C SER A 922 23.71 -29.44 -9.70
N ILE A 923 23.68 -28.36 -10.49
CA ILE A 923 23.74 -28.40 -11.96
C ILE A 923 25.10 -27.84 -12.37
N SER A 924 26.05 -28.71 -12.73
CA SER A 924 27.38 -28.30 -13.17
C SER A 924 27.44 -27.99 -14.66
N ASN A 925 28.54 -27.33 -15.06
CA ASN A 925 28.93 -27.13 -16.45
C ASN A 925 27.95 -26.30 -17.28
N VAL A 926 27.27 -25.34 -16.66
CA VAL A 926 26.39 -24.38 -17.34
C VAL A 926 27.28 -23.39 -18.11
N GLU A 927 27.33 -23.49 -19.43
CA GLU A 927 28.12 -22.59 -20.28
C GLU A 927 27.29 -21.36 -20.64
N ILE A 928 27.83 -20.18 -20.34
CA ILE A 928 27.17 -18.88 -20.51
C ILE A 928 27.95 -18.03 -21.50
N SER A 929 27.25 -17.47 -22.47
CA SER A 929 27.75 -16.47 -23.43
C SER A 929 27.48 -15.05 -22.95
N GLU A 930 28.16 -14.08 -23.57
CA GLU A 930 27.94 -12.66 -23.28
C GLU A 930 26.49 -12.26 -23.55
N GLY A 931 25.83 -11.66 -22.56
CA GLY A 931 24.46 -11.16 -22.69
C GLY A 931 23.36 -12.18 -22.37
N GLU A 932 23.68 -13.42 -22.02
CA GLU A 932 22.67 -14.43 -21.71
C GLU A 932 22.01 -14.18 -20.34
N VAL A 933 20.67 -14.16 -20.33
CA VAL A 933 19.85 -14.06 -19.12
C VAL A 933 19.44 -15.47 -18.71
N LEU A 934 19.69 -15.84 -17.46
CA LEU A 934 19.31 -17.13 -16.92
C LEU A 934 18.09 -16.99 -16.01
N LYS A 935 17.15 -17.91 -16.16
CA LYS A 935 16.12 -18.18 -15.14
C LYS A 935 16.58 -19.37 -14.32
N ILE A 936 16.78 -19.17 -13.02
CA ILE A 936 17.22 -20.22 -12.10
C ILE A 936 16.19 -20.39 -11.01
N GLY A 937 15.96 -21.62 -10.58
CA GLY A 937 14.91 -21.86 -9.60
C GLY A 937 14.67 -23.31 -9.25
N SER A 938 13.58 -23.54 -8.52
CA SER A 938 13.08 -24.86 -8.20
C SER A 938 11.64 -25.01 -8.68
N LEU A 939 11.38 -26.07 -9.44
CA LEU A 939 10.04 -26.46 -9.88
C LEU A 939 9.63 -27.74 -9.16
N ILE A 940 8.50 -27.69 -8.46
CA ILE A 940 7.99 -28.81 -7.68
C ILE A 940 6.50 -29.05 -7.87
N ASN A 941 6.12 -30.32 -7.80
CA ASN A 941 4.74 -30.80 -7.78
C ASN A 941 4.59 -31.79 -6.62
N GLY A 942 4.15 -31.29 -5.47
CA GLY A 942 4.01 -32.02 -4.21
C GLY A 942 2.64 -32.69 -4.08
N GLN A 943 2.61 -33.86 -3.45
CA GLN A 943 1.36 -34.49 -3.02
C GLN A 943 1.00 -34.04 -1.59
N GLU A 944 -0.18 -34.40 -1.10
CA GLU A 944 -0.63 -34.14 0.29
C GLU A 944 0.47 -34.50 1.32
N GLY A 945 0.81 -33.54 2.18
CA GLY A 945 1.80 -33.68 3.24
C GLY A 945 3.26 -33.70 2.77
N ALA A 946 3.52 -33.46 1.48
CA ALA A 946 4.87 -33.31 0.95
C ALA A 946 5.49 -31.98 1.41
N SER A 947 6.80 -31.98 1.63
CA SER A 947 7.52 -30.75 1.94
C SER A 947 8.92 -30.71 1.34
N LEU A 948 9.31 -29.51 0.92
CA LEU A 948 10.65 -29.15 0.50
C LEU A 948 11.15 -28.01 1.41
N THR A 949 12.40 -28.07 1.81
CA THR A 949 13.16 -26.91 2.30
C THR A 949 14.28 -26.65 1.30
N LEU A 950 14.46 -25.39 0.89
CA LEU A 950 15.46 -24.90 -0.04
C LEU A 950 16.23 -23.75 0.63
N ASP A 951 17.55 -23.80 0.57
CA ASP A 951 18.44 -22.80 1.15
C ASP A 951 19.73 -22.71 0.31
N ASN A 952 20.51 -21.66 0.52
CA ASN A 952 21.86 -21.48 0.01
C ASN A 952 21.97 -21.72 -1.51
N VAL A 953 21.04 -21.11 -2.27
CA VAL A 953 21.05 -21.17 -3.73
C VAL A 953 22.16 -20.27 -4.25
N GLN A 954 23.15 -20.86 -4.93
CA GLN A 954 24.34 -20.14 -5.37
C GLN A 954 24.71 -20.49 -6.81
N LEU A 955 25.12 -19.49 -7.58
CA LEU A 955 25.64 -19.66 -8.94
C LEU A 955 27.13 -19.33 -8.97
N HIS A 956 27.97 -20.36 -8.96
CA HIS A 956 29.43 -20.20 -8.86
C HIS A 956 30.12 -20.31 -10.21
N ALA A 957 31.03 -19.37 -10.50
CA ALA A 957 31.93 -19.50 -11.63
C ALA A 957 32.91 -20.67 -11.43
N VAL A 958 33.02 -21.52 -12.44
CA VAL A 958 34.02 -22.59 -12.49
C VAL A 958 35.36 -21.97 -12.88
N GLU A 959 36.27 -21.82 -11.90
CA GLU A 959 37.57 -21.20 -12.14
C GLU A 959 38.38 -21.92 -13.23
N ASP A 960 38.46 -23.25 -13.14
CA ASP A 960 39.16 -24.11 -14.08
C ASP A 960 38.57 -25.52 -14.10
N HIS A 961 39.01 -26.29 -15.08
CA HIS A 961 38.55 -27.64 -15.35
C HIS A 961 39.64 -28.69 -15.08
N ASN A 962 40.62 -28.38 -14.23
CA ASN A 962 41.78 -29.23 -13.99
C ASN A 962 41.38 -30.61 -13.46
N GLN A 963 40.27 -30.73 -12.74
CA GLN A 963 39.72 -31.99 -12.23
C GLN A 963 39.44 -33.03 -13.32
N TYR A 964 39.22 -32.61 -14.58
CA TYR A 964 38.98 -33.51 -15.72
C TYR A 964 40.27 -33.97 -16.43
N PHE A 965 41.45 -33.55 -15.95
CA PHE A 965 42.74 -33.83 -16.60
C PHE A 965 43.82 -34.32 -15.64
N ASP A 966 44.59 -35.29 -16.11
CA ASP A 966 45.90 -35.62 -15.55
C ASP A 966 46.95 -34.63 -16.08
N ILE A 967 47.38 -33.70 -15.23
CA ILE A 967 48.40 -32.69 -15.53
C ILE A 967 49.75 -33.15 -14.99
N VAL A 968 50.72 -33.37 -15.88
CA VAL A 968 52.04 -33.93 -15.53
C VAL A 968 53.18 -33.03 -15.99
N ASP A 969 53.91 -32.45 -15.03
CA ASP A 969 55.21 -31.82 -15.25
C ASP A 969 56.26 -32.87 -15.63
N LYS A 970 56.59 -32.99 -16.92
CA LYS A 970 57.63 -33.93 -17.37
C LYS A 970 59.04 -33.44 -17.05
N ASN A 971 59.25 -32.13 -17.13
CA ASN A 971 60.44 -31.41 -16.70
C ASN A 971 60.14 -29.90 -16.71
N LYS A 972 61.09 -29.08 -16.24
CA LYS A 972 60.96 -27.61 -16.17
C LYS A 972 60.57 -26.88 -17.46
N ASN A 973 60.67 -27.51 -18.63
CA ASN A 973 60.36 -26.91 -19.93
C ASN A 973 59.13 -27.55 -20.60
N LYS A 974 58.42 -28.48 -19.94
CA LYS A 974 57.32 -29.22 -20.58
C LYS A 974 56.30 -29.78 -19.59
N VAL A 975 55.04 -29.42 -19.82
CA VAL A 975 53.84 -30.02 -19.20
C VAL A 975 53.09 -30.88 -20.22
N GLU A 976 52.53 -32.00 -19.77
CA GLU A 976 51.60 -32.84 -20.55
C GLU A 976 50.24 -32.88 -19.85
N ILE A 977 49.17 -32.62 -20.61
CA ILE A 977 47.78 -32.62 -20.14
C ILE A 977 47.05 -33.75 -20.87
N THR A 978 46.41 -34.65 -20.12
CA THR A 978 45.67 -35.79 -20.69
C THR A 978 44.31 -35.91 -20.01
N ARG A 979 43.23 -36.04 -20.79
CA ARG A 979 41.88 -36.20 -20.23
C ARG A 979 41.77 -37.48 -19.41
N ASN A 980 41.19 -37.41 -18.21
CA ASN A 980 40.96 -38.56 -17.36
C ASN A 980 39.65 -39.29 -17.76
N SER A 981 39.23 -40.30 -16.99
CA SER A 981 38.02 -41.09 -17.28
C SER A 981 36.72 -40.48 -16.75
N GLN A 982 36.74 -39.29 -16.14
CA GLN A 982 35.53 -38.61 -15.68
C GLN A 982 34.82 -37.98 -16.89
N ASP A 983 33.50 -38.12 -16.92
CA ASP A 983 32.67 -37.43 -17.89
C ASP A 983 32.32 -36.05 -17.35
N ALA A 984 32.42 -35.02 -18.17
CA ALA A 984 32.04 -33.67 -17.80
C ALA A 984 30.78 -33.20 -18.56
N GLY A 985 29.99 -34.16 -19.05
CA GLY A 985 28.75 -33.98 -19.83
C GLY A 985 28.25 -32.53 -19.95
N GLY A 986 28.16 -32.04 -21.19
CA GLY A 986 27.58 -30.72 -21.50
C GLY A 986 28.56 -29.57 -21.75
N LEU A 987 29.89 -29.78 -21.59
CA LEU A 987 30.90 -28.78 -21.98
C LEU A 987 31.25 -28.85 -23.47
N SER A 988 31.42 -27.68 -24.11
CA SER A 988 31.99 -27.51 -25.44
C SER A 988 33.52 -27.53 -25.41
N ALA A 989 34.14 -27.04 -24.33
CA ALA A 989 35.58 -27.06 -24.12
C ALA A 989 35.98 -26.99 -22.64
N TYR A 990 37.25 -27.25 -22.35
CA TYR A 990 37.80 -27.30 -21.01
C TYR A 990 38.93 -26.29 -20.85
N GLN A 991 38.77 -25.37 -19.91
CA GLN A 991 39.82 -24.41 -19.54
C GLN A 991 40.72 -25.02 -18.46
N VAL A 992 41.95 -25.35 -18.83
CA VAL A 992 42.95 -25.93 -17.93
C VAL A 992 43.93 -24.85 -17.48
N LYS A 993 44.07 -24.67 -16.17
CA LYS A 993 44.93 -23.67 -15.52
C LYS A 993 46.24 -24.29 -15.09
N LEU A 994 47.37 -23.68 -15.49
CA LEU A 994 48.71 -24.08 -15.07
C LEU A 994 49.39 -22.91 -14.36
N GLU A 995 49.55 -23.02 -13.04
CA GLU A 995 50.16 -21.98 -12.21
C GLU A 995 51.70 -22.05 -12.20
N ASP A 996 52.32 -20.92 -11.85
CA ASP A 996 53.77 -20.75 -11.70
C ASP A 996 54.60 -21.13 -12.94
N LYS A 997 54.03 -20.99 -14.14
CA LYS A 997 54.70 -21.32 -15.41
C LYS A 997 55.34 -20.09 -16.04
N ALA A 998 56.31 -20.32 -16.92
CA ALA A 998 56.82 -19.27 -17.79
C ALA A 998 55.91 -19.14 -19.02
N GLU A 999 56.08 -18.07 -19.79
CA GLU A 999 55.41 -17.89 -21.07
C GLU A 999 55.59 -19.12 -21.98
N PRO A 1000 54.51 -19.72 -22.51
CA PRO A 1000 54.59 -20.87 -23.41
C PRO A 1000 55.23 -20.50 -24.75
N ARG A 1001 56.27 -21.22 -25.16
CA ARG A 1001 56.79 -21.14 -26.55
C ARG A 1001 55.91 -21.87 -27.56
N LYS A 1002 55.19 -22.89 -27.11
CA LYS A 1002 54.34 -23.73 -27.98
C LYS A 1002 53.33 -24.55 -27.17
N VAL A 1003 52.07 -24.44 -27.55
CA VAL A 1003 51.00 -25.36 -27.13
C VAL A 1003 50.49 -26.16 -28.34
N HIS A 1004 50.35 -27.48 -28.19
CA HIS A 1004 49.90 -28.36 -29.29
C HIS A 1004 49.37 -29.71 -28.80
N ALA A 1005 48.42 -30.26 -29.57
CA ALA A 1005 47.94 -31.63 -29.44
C ALA A 1005 48.32 -32.43 -30.69
N ALA A 1006 49.26 -33.36 -30.55
CA ALA A 1006 49.91 -34.05 -31.67
C ALA A 1006 50.44 -33.08 -32.78
N GLY A 1007 49.76 -32.99 -33.92
CA GLY A 1007 50.11 -32.09 -35.03
C GLY A 1007 49.42 -30.73 -34.99
N GLN A 1008 48.34 -30.59 -34.21
CA GLN A 1008 47.50 -29.40 -34.13
C GLN A 1008 48.13 -28.39 -33.17
N LYS A 1009 48.29 -27.14 -33.59
CA LYS A 1009 48.85 -26.07 -32.76
C LYS A 1009 47.71 -25.26 -32.18
N TYR A 1010 47.83 -24.94 -30.89
CA TYR A 1010 46.90 -24.04 -30.24
C TYR A 1010 47.38 -22.60 -30.48
N LYS A 1011 46.45 -21.67 -30.65
CA LYS A 1011 46.76 -20.25 -30.91
C LYS A 1011 46.80 -19.48 -29.60
N GLU A 1012 47.69 -18.51 -29.52
CA GLU A 1012 47.69 -17.55 -28.42
C GLU A 1012 46.57 -16.53 -28.63
N VAL A 1013 45.90 -16.15 -27.55
CA VAL A 1013 44.91 -15.06 -27.51
C VAL A 1013 45.38 -13.97 -26.55
N ASP A 1014 44.88 -12.75 -26.72
CA ASP A 1014 45.39 -11.58 -26.01
C ASP A 1014 44.75 -11.41 -24.63
N THR A 1015 43.57 -11.99 -24.39
CA THR A 1015 42.82 -11.88 -23.13
C THR A 1015 42.25 -13.22 -22.64
N LYS A 1016 41.92 -13.29 -21.34
CA LYS A 1016 41.23 -14.45 -20.78
C LYS A 1016 39.82 -14.62 -21.37
N ASN A 1017 39.09 -13.54 -21.68
CA ASN A 1017 37.75 -13.64 -22.25
C ASN A 1017 37.77 -14.25 -23.66
N GLU A 1018 38.74 -13.88 -24.50
CA GLU A 1018 38.93 -14.50 -25.83
C GLU A 1018 39.19 -16.01 -25.74
N LEU A 1019 39.88 -16.45 -24.69
CA LEU A 1019 40.13 -17.86 -24.43
C LEU A 1019 38.82 -18.62 -24.20
N GLN A 1020 37.88 -18.04 -23.47
CA GLN A 1020 36.62 -18.70 -23.09
C GLN A 1020 35.73 -19.00 -24.29
N THR A 1021 35.76 -18.13 -25.31
CA THR A 1021 34.90 -18.25 -26.51
C THR A 1021 35.61 -18.93 -27.70
N THR A 1022 36.94 -19.11 -27.64
CA THR A 1022 37.72 -19.63 -28.78
C THR A 1022 38.41 -20.95 -28.45
N GLN A 1023 38.03 -22.02 -29.14
CA GLN A 1023 38.62 -23.34 -29.02
C GLN A 1023 40.05 -23.44 -29.54
N GLU A 1024 40.82 -24.41 -29.01
CA GLU A 1024 42.22 -24.66 -29.37
C GLU A 1024 43.12 -23.42 -29.17
N THR A 1025 42.92 -22.70 -28.07
CA THR A 1025 43.68 -21.50 -27.73
C THR A 1025 44.40 -21.61 -26.39
N TYR A 1026 45.33 -20.70 -26.13
CA TYR A 1026 45.94 -20.52 -24.82
C TYR A 1026 46.14 -19.02 -24.53
N TYR A 1027 46.11 -18.65 -23.25
CA TYR A 1027 46.36 -17.31 -22.75
C TYR A 1027 47.44 -17.39 -21.67
N TYR A 1028 48.38 -16.44 -21.66
CA TYR A 1028 49.39 -16.32 -20.63
C TYR A 1028 49.17 -15.04 -19.83
N ASP A 1029 48.81 -15.22 -18.57
CA ASP A 1029 48.76 -14.14 -17.59
C ASP A 1029 50.19 -13.91 -17.07
N GLU A 1030 50.83 -12.84 -17.54
CA GLU A 1030 52.20 -12.50 -17.17
C GLU A 1030 52.31 -12.08 -15.69
N GLU A 1031 51.28 -11.41 -15.16
CA GLU A 1031 51.25 -10.91 -13.78
C GLU A 1031 51.22 -12.06 -12.78
N ASN A 1032 50.31 -13.02 -13.00
CA ASN A 1032 50.13 -14.18 -12.13
C ASN A 1032 50.96 -15.40 -12.57
N ARG A 1033 51.78 -15.27 -13.63
CA ARG A 1033 52.60 -16.36 -14.19
C ARG A 1033 51.77 -17.62 -14.47
N THR A 1034 50.57 -17.44 -15.00
CA THR A 1034 49.58 -18.52 -15.17
C THR A 1034 49.30 -18.74 -16.65
N VAL A 1035 49.27 -20.01 -17.06
CA VAL A 1035 48.93 -20.40 -18.43
C VAL A 1035 47.56 -21.06 -18.43
N TRP A 1036 46.66 -20.51 -19.21
CA TRP A 1036 45.34 -21.06 -19.45
C TRP A 1036 45.31 -21.72 -20.83
N VAL A 1037 44.75 -22.93 -20.93
CA VAL A 1037 44.64 -23.67 -22.18
C VAL A 1037 43.19 -24.08 -22.40
N ASN A 1038 42.58 -23.67 -23.51
CA ASN A 1038 41.22 -24.07 -23.86
C ASN A 1038 41.23 -25.32 -24.76
N ILE A 1039 40.89 -26.47 -24.17
CA ILE A 1039 40.94 -27.79 -24.82
C ILE A 1039 39.52 -28.19 -25.27
N PRO A 1040 39.24 -28.34 -26.57
CA PRO A 1040 37.92 -28.72 -27.05
C PRO A 1040 37.43 -30.04 -26.46
N ASN A 1041 36.11 -30.18 -26.26
CA ASN A 1041 35.55 -31.39 -25.69
C ASN A 1041 35.75 -32.62 -26.56
N GLU A 1042 35.97 -32.50 -27.87
CA GLU A 1042 36.31 -33.63 -28.75
C GLU A 1042 37.80 -34.00 -28.75
N GLU A 1043 38.69 -33.19 -28.15
CA GLU A 1043 40.11 -33.49 -28.10
C GLU A 1043 40.37 -34.67 -27.15
N ARG A 1044 40.93 -35.75 -27.71
CA ARG A 1044 41.26 -36.99 -26.99
C ARG A 1044 42.77 -37.23 -26.95
N LYS A 1045 43.56 -36.42 -27.66
CA LYS A 1045 45.01 -36.50 -27.69
C LYS A 1045 45.58 -35.73 -26.51
N LYS A 1046 46.78 -36.15 -26.11
CA LYS A 1046 47.58 -35.44 -25.12
C LYS A 1046 47.99 -34.06 -25.62
N VAL A 1047 47.64 -33.02 -24.86
CA VAL A 1047 48.09 -31.64 -25.08
C VAL A 1047 49.46 -31.45 -24.44
N GLN A 1048 50.38 -30.78 -25.14
CA GLN A 1048 51.74 -30.50 -24.69
C GLN A 1048 52.00 -29.00 -24.68
N VAL A 1049 52.26 -28.46 -23.50
CA VAL A 1049 52.71 -27.08 -23.28
C VAL A 1049 54.22 -27.08 -23.11
N LYS A 1050 54.93 -26.29 -23.92
CA LYS A 1050 56.41 -26.18 -23.89
C LYS A 1050 56.82 -24.75 -23.57
N PHE A 1051 57.74 -24.62 -22.62
CA PHE A 1051 58.29 -23.35 -22.11
C PHE A 1051 59.71 -23.08 -22.64
#